data_AF-A0A1F3SXB9-F1
#
_entry.id   AF-A0A1F3SXB9-F1
#
_cell.length_a   1.000
_cell.length_b   1.000
_cell.length_c   1.000
_cell.angle_alpha   90.00
_cell.angle_beta   90.00
_cell.angle_gamma   90.00
#
_symmetry.space_group_name_H-M   'P 1'
#
loop_
_entity.id
_entity.type
_entity.pdbx_description
1 polymer ?
#
loop_
_entity_poly.entity_id
_entity_poly.type
_entity_poly.pdbx_seq_one_letter_code
_entity_poly.pdbx_strand_id
1 'polypeptide(L)'
;MKLSRIQHQIKNSAMSALLLLWLIPAAEASTLLIPKSQQENLQAPAIDLVYKGQPLDRDQVVDLIDSGQDISRIDPAPSDVWTPAALPASDGSSQNYPPEEVVFDFDSDITASRGMFRARLLGPGAVPFRLVLSLDSHAALMRSALLRRLGYTVDAPKAYRSLTVRFRDIATRERFLDQLSDRTLTARSRWIEGSLSPSDPQVTLRDAVLEPGRIQIPPYHWGVVSGAHLKGRRVLRALIVPFVLLDVPESINLYAWEPGKELSKHVSLTHPYADSFSETTFDDARWIVRKIAELKPEDLKTIVAAGRYPAPVTTLILEKLTARRNNLVRLFELRGEIPKAMREFAYRTDIHFPPDVLKGKLVRETYEGYALRFTYGDPESPLRKDELGRYLRLELISGAIRALTQKVNEALEARGPADIAKKHSEDLQKEFLDHIQNKPNQPLSKPVGFWGGMTGGLRVNASRNVVTGTYYGSDSKLQLVDNISAQATVGYFMSKDGVPKAVVGGSGNLVIQRNYIHVRPVPNLKTALTTNWSWLWVPGFMKKLGKMIEPDAAKPVSSLEPDQISNNLDAFLEELKEGELFTITDSVGLGASVSATIPLLALLGVDPLGVGGTFTIGPSAQGTILRRTTFVRTADGLQVYLQHAHTESLSANFDFSFWMNVLKTSIGAQRGASSTRAYLLGTKPKGADEQRRMAIALSALLKANNSEILEDTYGKYVLKHEMPSKSRKAKFLRWQWSGVEESHRVEIQPPEDTQVPPRYQARDHKRKLFSHRILRRSGTNDYNFLAQVLEGFFPGHGLESAGAAGDNPSSSFLGKSRWTNITTEAETTAGRETDPVSLIEYHWQGWLLSKAKLFSIFDRIEARLASLDPELRVIDRDAFQDLKQLQMYDIQSTLLIYEKGVRRIRDDILGARKKSDRALFARLVEIEGRESFRRYCLSELQRTHSGEGSDPYAPERELEEIMNGGGWFYACLKPWMSRAMSLARKFPSDREDQVKWTAKLLHALEKDLDFGKLIEWIGKDHFFFQVRVSGFRKGQENGDSEYVSGSIGMVDPAQGVGPFKEIADQTHLTTHELYARYLSEAQ
;
A
#
# COMPACT_ATOMS: atom_id res chain seq x y z
N MET A 1 -2.00 40.98 -10.03
CA MET A 1 -0.85 40.05 -10.09
C MET A 1 -0.62 39.21 -8.83
N LYS A 2 -0.87 39.69 -7.60
CA LYS A 2 -0.77 38.85 -6.38
C LYS A 2 -1.90 37.80 -6.23
N LEU A 3 -3.12 38.11 -6.70
CA LEU A 3 -4.28 37.20 -6.65
C LEU A 3 -4.18 35.97 -7.60
N SER A 4 -3.52 36.10 -8.76
CA SER A 4 -3.38 34.96 -9.70
C SER A 4 -2.32 33.94 -9.25
N ARG A 5 -1.31 34.37 -8.47
CA ARG A 5 -0.32 33.45 -7.86
C ARG A 5 -0.91 32.64 -6.70
N ILE A 6 -1.87 33.20 -5.97
CA ILE A 6 -2.54 32.53 -4.82
C ILE A 6 -3.56 31.50 -5.31
N GLN A 7 -4.33 31.81 -6.36
CA GLN A 7 -5.24 30.83 -6.98
C GLN A 7 -4.53 29.62 -7.60
N HIS A 8 -3.29 29.79 -8.06
CA HIS A 8 -2.49 28.68 -8.60
C HIS A 8 -1.93 27.75 -7.51
N GLN A 9 -1.63 28.29 -6.33
CA GLN A 9 -1.18 27.50 -5.17
C GLN A 9 -2.29 26.61 -4.58
N ILE A 10 -3.53 27.11 -4.51
CA ILE A 10 -4.66 26.36 -3.91
C ILE A 10 -5.12 25.20 -4.78
N LYS A 11 -5.16 25.39 -6.11
CA LYS A 11 -5.42 24.28 -7.03
C LYS A 11 -4.39 23.17 -6.84
N ASN A 12 -3.11 23.51 -6.66
CA ASN A 12 -2.08 22.50 -6.45
C ASN A 12 -2.23 21.80 -5.09
N SER A 13 -2.45 22.51 -3.98
CA SER A 13 -2.56 21.90 -2.64
C SER A 13 -3.77 20.95 -2.47
N ALA A 14 -4.94 21.30 -3.01
CA ALA A 14 -6.13 20.44 -2.96
C ALA A 14 -6.02 19.23 -3.91
N MET A 15 -5.43 19.41 -5.10
CA MET A 15 -5.16 18.33 -6.05
C MET A 15 -4.12 17.33 -5.50
N SER A 16 -3.19 17.79 -4.66
CA SER A 16 -2.15 16.96 -4.04
C SER A 16 -2.66 16.01 -2.96
N ALA A 17 -3.66 16.42 -2.18
CA ALA A 17 -4.30 15.52 -1.24
C ALA A 17 -5.25 14.53 -1.96
N LEU A 18 -5.80 14.92 -3.11
CA LEU A 18 -6.43 14.02 -4.07
C LEU A 18 -5.44 12.99 -4.66
N LEU A 19 -4.18 13.37 -4.95
CA LEU A 19 -3.15 12.46 -5.47
C LEU A 19 -2.79 11.32 -4.49
N LEU A 20 -2.93 11.54 -3.18
CA LEU A 20 -2.80 10.51 -2.14
C LEU A 20 -4.05 9.60 -2.04
N LEU A 21 -5.22 10.11 -2.43
CA LEU A 21 -6.47 9.34 -2.48
C LEU A 21 -6.54 8.39 -3.67
N TRP A 22 -5.74 8.59 -4.73
CA TRP A 22 -5.64 7.65 -5.86
C TRP A 22 -4.99 6.30 -5.51
N LEU A 23 -4.43 6.15 -4.31
CA LEU A 23 -4.00 4.86 -3.74
C LEU A 23 -5.12 4.11 -3.01
N ILE A 24 -6.35 4.66 -2.99
CA ILE A 24 -7.53 4.03 -2.38
C ILE A 24 -8.52 3.74 -3.52
N PRO A 25 -8.92 2.48 -3.77
CA PRO A 25 -10.07 2.21 -4.62
C PRO A 25 -11.32 2.72 -3.88
N ALA A 26 -11.74 3.95 -4.16
CA ALA A 26 -12.94 4.52 -3.58
C ALA A 26 -14.16 4.05 -4.37
N ALA A 27 -15.02 3.29 -3.69
CA ALA A 27 -16.43 3.24 -4.04
C ALA A 27 -17.02 4.65 -3.83
N GLU A 28 -17.49 5.28 -4.91
CA GLU A 28 -18.41 6.44 -5.07
C GLU A 28 -18.48 7.61 -4.05
N ALA A 29 -17.64 7.73 -3.02
CA ALA A 29 -17.71 8.80 -2.02
C ALA A 29 -16.59 9.84 -2.18
N SER A 30 -16.96 11.14 -2.19
CA SER A 30 -16.01 12.26 -2.17
C SER A 30 -15.45 12.51 -0.76
N THR A 31 -14.28 13.15 -0.66
CA THR A 31 -13.62 13.45 0.63
C THR A 31 -13.31 14.94 0.74
N LEU A 32 -13.81 15.57 1.81
CA LEU A 32 -13.52 16.95 2.17
C LEU A 32 -12.30 17.01 3.10
N LEU A 33 -11.39 17.94 2.81
CA LEU A 33 -10.21 18.20 3.61
C LEU A 33 -10.29 19.61 4.20
N ILE A 34 -10.47 19.70 5.51
CA ILE A 34 -10.62 20.97 6.22
C ILE A 34 -9.27 21.35 6.86
N PRO A 35 -8.61 22.44 6.46
CA PRO A 35 -7.29 22.81 6.96
C PRO A 35 -7.35 23.29 8.42
N LYS A 36 -6.52 22.72 9.30
CA LYS A 36 -6.41 23.18 10.70
C LYS A 36 -5.75 24.56 10.84
N SER A 37 -5.07 25.05 9.81
CA SER A 37 -4.40 26.34 9.82
C SER A 37 -5.39 27.51 9.70
N GLN A 38 -5.42 28.40 10.69
CA GLN A 38 -6.25 29.61 10.64
C GLN A 38 -5.92 30.51 9.42
N GLN A 39 -4.67 30.55 8.99
CA GLN A 39 -4.25 31.38 7.85
C GLN A 39 -4.78 30.86 6.51
N GLU A 40 -5.01 29.55 6.38
CA GLU A 40 -5.68 28.96 5.21
C GLU A 40 -7.20 29.18 5.27
N ASN A 41 -7.77 29.21 6.48
CA ASN A 41 -9.19 29.51 6.70
C ASN A 41 -9.58 30.97 6.37
N LEU A 42 -8.64 31.92 6.34
CA LEU A 42 -8.86 33.34 5.99
C LEU A 42 -9.31 33.58 4.53
N GLN A 43 -9.23 32.57 3.66
CA GLN A 43 -9.58 32.73 2.24
C GLN A 43 -11.09 32.80 1.98
N ALA A 44 -11.91 32.31 2.91
CA ALA A 44 -13.36 32.30 2.80
C ALA A 44 -14.06 32.45 4.16
N PRO A 45 -13.82 33.51 4.94
CA PRO A 45 -14.48 33.71 6.23
C PRO A 45 -16.01 33.75 6.04
N ALA A 46 -16.71 33.24 7.06
CA ALA A 46 -18.16 33.34 7.12
C ALA A 46 -18.59 34.80 7.28
N ILE A 47 -19.63 35.22 6.56
CA ILE A 47 -20.16 36.60 6.57
C ILE A 47 -21.53 36.69 7.24
N ASP A 48 -22.05 35.56 7.75
CA ASP A 48 -23.30 35.46 8.49
C ASP A 48 -23.09 35.55 10.01
N LEU A 49 -21.95 36.04 10.50
CA LEU A 49 -21.60 36.05 11.93
C LEU A 49 -22.15 37.28 12.67
N VAL A 50 -22.52 37.12 13.94
CA VAL A 50 -22.96 38.22 14.81
C VAL A 50 -22.07 38.32 16.04
N TYR A 51 -21.39 39.45 16.21
CA TYR A 51 -20.51 39.72 17.36
C TYR A 51 -20.97 40.97 18.09
N LYS A 52 -21.17 40.86 19.41
CA LYS A 52 -21.69 41.95 20.26
C LYS A 52 -22.99 42.58 19.73
N GLY A 53 -23.85 41.77 19.12
CA GLY A 53 -25.14 42.18 18.58
C GLY A 53 -25.09 42.86 17.20
N GLN A 54 -23.93 42.95 16.56
CA GLN A 54 -23.77 43.50 15.21
C GLN A 54 -23.37 42.40 14.22
N PRO A 55 -23.93 42.37 13.00
CA PRO A 55 -23.45 41.50 11.95
C PRO A 55 -22.04 41.91 11.54
N LEU A 56 -21.18 40.92 11.28
CA LEU A 56 -19.80 41.14 10.85
C LEU A 56 -19.70 41.03 9.33
N ASP A 57 -19.01 42.00 8.72
CA ASP A 57 -18.56 41.85 7.33
C ASP A 57 -17.26 41.04 7.24
N ARG A 58 -16.83 40.75 6.01
CA ARG A 58 -15.65 39.93 5.75
C ARG A 58 -14.37 40.52 6.36
N ASP A 59 -14.17 41.83 6.25
CA ASP A 59 -12.93 42.47 6.68
C ASP A 59 -12.88 42.53 8.21
N GLN A 60 -14.01 42.79 8.86
CA GLN A 60 -14.14 42.72 10.32
C GLN A 60 -13.87 41.31 10.88
N VAL A 61 -14.30 40.26 10.18
CA VAL A 61 -13.97 38.88 10.58
C VAL A 61 -12.47 38.62 10.47
N VAL A 62 -11.83 39.11 9.40
CA VAL A 62 -10.38 39.01 9.23
C VAL A 62 -9.64 39.78 10.35
N ASP A 63 -10.06 41.01 10.67
CA ASP A 63 -9.49 41.81 11.75
C ASP A 63 -9.60 41.10 13.11
N LEU A 64 -10.73 40.45 13.39
CA LEU A 64 -10.91 39.66 14.60
C LEU A 64 -9.93 38.48 14.65
N ILE A 65 -9.76 37.75 13.54
CA ILE A 65 -8.80 36.64 13.46
C ILE A 65 -7.38 37.15 13.67
N ASP A 66 -6.99 38.25 13.00
CA ASP A 66 -5.67 38.85 13.12
C ASP A 66 -5.38 39.37 14.55
N SER A 67 -6.43 39.77 15.29
CA SER A 67 -6.35 40.11 16.71
C SER A 67 -6.25 38.90 17.66
N GLY A 68 -6.28 37.67 17.13
CA GLY A 68 -6.23 36.42 17.90
C GLY A 68 -7.58 35.98 18.47
N GLN A 69 -8.70 36.56 18.04
CA GLN A 69 -10.03 36.16 18.48
C GLN A 69 -10.43 34.81 17.84
N ASP A 70 -10.88 33.86 18.66
CA ASP A 70 -11.43 32.59 18.19
C ASP A 70 -12.83 32.79 17.60
N ILE A 71 -12.91 32.92 16.28
CA ILE A 71 -14.16 33.14 15.55
C ILE A 71 -15.08 31.90 15.55
N SER A 72 -14.59 30.71 15.88
CA SER A 72 -15.45 29.52 16.01
C SER A 72 -16.44 29.63 17.16
N ARG A 73 -16.25 30.59 18.08
CA ARG A 73 -17.12 30.85 19.24
C ARG A 73 -18.25 31.84 18.93
N ILE A 74 -18.25 32.43 17.74
CA ILE A 74 -19.24 33.41 17.32
C ILE A 74 -20.37 32.67 16.59
N ASP A 75 -21.61 32.87 17.01
CA ASP A 75 -22.76 32.25 16.35
C ASP A 75 -23.11 33.01 15.05
N PRO A 76 -23.68 32.31 14.04
CA PRO A 76 -24.30 32.97 12.91
C PRO A 76 -25.55 33.75 13.34
N ALA A 77 -25.97 34.71 12.52
CA ALA A 77 -27.21 35.45 12.71
C ALA A 77 -28.41 34.47 12.72
N PRO A 78 -29.34 34.58 13.69
CA PRO A 78 -30.58 33.83 13.65
C PRO A 78 -31.32 34.07 12.32
N SER A 79 -31.87 33.01 11.75
CA SER A 79 -32.54 33.02 10.45
C SER A 79 -33.74 32.08 10.46
N ASP A 80 -34.45 32.03 9.32
CA ASP A 80 -35.46 31.02 9.04
C ASP A 80 -34.89 29.59 9.04
N VAL A 81 -33.59 29.41 8.78
CA VAL A 81 -32.91 28.10 8.72
C VAL A 81 -32.37 27.63 10.08
N TRP A 82 -32.00 28.56 10.96
CA TRP A 82 -31.33 28.23 12.22
C TRP A 82 -31.59 29.24 13.33
N THR A 83 -31.72 28.73 14.55
CA THR A 83 -31.88 29.52 15.77
C THR A 83 -30.89 29.06 16.85
N PRO A 84 -30.48 29.94 17.78
CA PRO A 84 -29.57 29.57 18.87
C PRO A 84 -30.15 28.53 19.85
N ALA A 85 -31.48 28.40 19.92
CA ALA A 85 -32.15 27.51 20.84
C ALA A 85 -32.24 26.08 20.28
N ALA A 86 -31.94 25.09 21.11
CA ALA A 86 -32.18 23.69 20.76
C ALA A 86 -33.70 23.44 20.61
N LEU A 87 -34.10 22.84 19.49
CA LEU A 87 -35.49 22.49 19.24
C LEU A 87 -35.78 21.04 19.68
N PRO A 88 -37.05 20.68 19.94
CA PRO A 88 -37.43 19.29 20.16
C PRO A 88 -37.02 18.41 18.98
N ALA A 89 -36.59 17.17 19.25
CA ALA A 89 -36.12 16.22 18.24
C ALA A 89 -37.16 15.89 17.14
N SER A 90 -38.45 16.14 17.41
CA SER A 90 -39.53 16.03 16.42
C SER A 90 -40.57 17.11 16.66
N ASP A 91 -41.18 17.60 15.59
CA ASP A 91 -42.38 18.43 15.58
C ASP A 91 -43.58 17.72 14.94
N GLY A 92 -43.55 16.38 14.83
CA GLY A 92 -44.56 15.61 14.10
C GLY A 92 -46.00 15.82 14.58
N SER A 93 -46.21 16.21 15.84
CA SER A 93 -47.54 16.59 16.35
C SER A 93 -48.10 17.86 15.72
N SER A 94 -47.23 18.80 15.30
CA SER A 94 -47.62 20.03 14.61
C SER A 94 -47.85 19.82 13.11
N GLN A 95 -47.36 18.73 12.54
CA GLN A 95 -47.43 18.41 11.10
C GLN A 95 -48.69 17.62 10.71
N ASN A 96 -49.52 17.20 11.69
CA ASN A 96 -50.81 16.50 11.48
C ASN A 96 -50.73 15.25 10.58
N TYR A 97 -49.68 14.45 10.71
CA TYR A 97 -49.53 13.21 9.93
C TYR A 97 -50.65 12.18 10.23
N PRO A 98 -51.31 11.59 9.21
CA PRO A 98 -52.35 10.58 9.41
C PRO A 98 -51.83 9.29 10.10
N PRO A 99 -52.69 8.47 10.71
CA PRO A 99 -52.31 7.15 11.23
C PRO A 99 -52.02 6.16 10.08
N GLU A 100 -51.41 4.99 10.38
CA GLU A 100 -50.90 4.07 9.35
C GLU A 100 -52.01 3.35 8.57
N GLU A 101 -53.22 3.24 9.12
CA GLU A 101 -54.35 2.53 8.52
C GLU A 101 -55.03 3.32 7.38
N VAL A 102 -54.59 4.55 7.14
CA VAL A 102 -55.18 5.43 6.12
C VAL A 102 -54.69 5.07 4.72
N VAL A 103 -55.63 5.02 3.77
CA VAL A 103 -55.33 4.90 2.35
C VAL A 103 -55.10 6.29 1.76
N PHE A 104 -53.96 6.47 1.08
CA PHE A 104 -53.59 7.72 0.43
C PHE A 104 -53.88 7.65 -1.07
N ASP A 105 -54.32 8.75 -1.67
CA ASP A 105 -54.48 8.84 -3.11
C ASP A 105 -53.19 9.34 -3.77
N PHE A 106 -52.73 8.65 -4.81
CA PHE A 106 -51.61 9.12 -5.63
C PHE A 106 -52.03 10.33 -6.48
N ASP A 107 -51.26 11.41 -6.40
CA ASP A 107 -51.49 12.64 -7.16
C ASP A 107 -50.51 12.76 -8.34
N SER A 108 -49.21 12.82 -8.06
CA SER A 108 -48.18 13.04 -9.08
C SER A 108 -46.78 12.60 -8.65
N ASP A 109 -45.93 12.25 -9.62
CA ASP A 109 -44.50 12.04 -9.38
C ASP A 109 -43.75 13.36 -9.11
N ILE A 110 -42.73 13.32 -8.25
CA ILE A 110 -41.86 14.47 -7.98
C ILE A 110 -40.44 14.12 -8.42
N THR A 111 -39.80 15.02 -9.17
CA THR A 111 -38.41 14.82 -9.59
C THR A 111 -37.48 14.67 -8.38
N ALA A 112 -36.69 13.60 -8.37
CA ALA A 112 -35.73 13.29 -7.33
C ALA A 112 -34.36 12.92 -7.91
N SER A 113 -33.32 13.06 -7.11
CA SER A 113 -31.98 12.55 -7.40
C SER A 113 -31.98 11.02 -7.46
N ARG A 114 -30.99 10.42 -8.15
CA ARG A 114 -30.77 8.96 -8.09
C ARG A 114 -30.61 8.51 -6.64
N GLY A 115 -31.12 7.31 -6.32
CA GLY A 115 -31.12 6.74 -4.97
C GLY A 115 -32.35 7.09 -4.10
N MET A 116 -33.28 7.88 -4.64
CA MET A 116 -34.49 8.31 -3.93
C MET A 116 -35.68 8.42 -4.88
N PHE A 117 -36.81 7.87 -4.46
CA PHE A 117 -38.09 8.05 -5.12
C PHE A 117 -38.94 9.07 -4.33
N ARG A 118 -39.62 9.97 -5.04
CA ARG A 118 -40.52 10.97 -4.45
C ARG A 118 -41.83 11.05 -5.21
N ALA A 119 -42.93 11.11 -4.47
CA ALA A 119 -44.26 11.32 -5.02
C ALA A 119 -45.08 12.25 -4.13
N ARG A 120 -46.12 12.85 -4.71
CA ARG A 120 -47.14 13.59 -3.98
C ARG A 120 -48.33 12.68 -3.72
N LEU A 121 -48.76 12.63 -2.46
CA LEU A 121 -49.92 11.88 -2.01
C LEU A 121 -50.96 12.84 -1.40
N LEU A 122 -52.23 12.47 -1.51
CA LEU A 122 -53.33 13.16 -0.83
C LEU A 122 -53.84 12.29 0.32
N GLY A 123 -53.75 12.81 1.53
CA GLY A 123 -54.32 12.21 2.73
C GLY A 123 -55.79 12.60 2.94
N PRO A 124 -56.37 12.27 4.11
CA PRO A 124 -57.74 12.62 4.46
C PRO A 124 -57.97 14.13 4.34
N GLY A 125 -59.10 14.53 3.75
CA GLY A 125 -59.40 15.94 3.49
C GLY A 125 -58.57 16.57 2.37
N ALA A 126 -57.97 15.76 1.49
CA ALA A 126 -57.11 16.19 0.38
C ALA A 126 -55.87 17.00 0.80
N VAL A 127 -55.37 16.77 2.02
CA VAL A 127 -54.14 17.38 2.51
C VAL A 127 -52.93 16.76 1.79
N PRO A 128 -52.05 17.56 1.16
CA PRO A 128 -50.92 17.03 0.41
C PRO A 128 -49.76 16.64 1.32
N PHE A 129 -49.17 15.48 1.05
CA PHE A 129 -47.93 14.99 1.66
C PHE A 129 -46.92 14.62 0.57
N ARG A 130 -45.63 14.67 0.90
CA ARG A 130 -44.58 14.13 0.05
C ARG A 130 -44.17 12.75 0.56
N LEU A 131 -44.41 11.73 -0.26
CA LEU A 131 -43.85 10.40 -0.06
C LEU A 131 -42.39 10.40 -0.50
N VAL A 132 -41.53 9.82 0.33
CA VAL A 132 -40.14 9.53 0.03
C VAL A 132 -39.83 8.07 0.32
N LEU A 133 -39.20 7.40 -0.63
CA LEU A 133 -38.66 6.04 -0.49
C LEU A 133 -37.17 6.07 -0.83
N SER A 134 -36.33 5.67 0.12
CA SER A 134 -34.87 5.69 -0.03
C SER A 134 -34.21 4.76 0.98
N LEU A 135 -33.04 4.23 0.64
CA LEU A 135 -32.21 3.48 1.59
C LEU A 135 -31.71 4.37 2.75
N ASP A 136 -31.74 5.69 2.57
CA ASP A 136 -31.32 6.67 3.59
C ASP A 136 -32.45 7.14 4.51
N SER A 137 -33.68 6.62 4.36
CA SER A 137 -34.88 7.06 5.09
C SER A 137 -34.66 7.15 6.60
N HIS A 138 -34.13 6.09 7.22
CA HIS A 138 -33.88 6.05 8.66
C HIS A 138 -32.73 6.97 9.10
N ALA A 139 -31.67 7.07 8.30
CA ALA A 139 -30.57 8.00 8.55
C ALA A 139 -31.06 9.45 8.45
N ALA A 140 -32.00 9.74 7.54
CA ALA A 140 -32.61 11.05 7.38
C ALA A 140 -33.49 11.42 8.59
N LEU A 141 -34.25 10.49 9.15
CA LEU A 141 -34.99 10.70 10.40
C LEU A 141 -34.06 11.03 11.58
N MET A 142 -32.94 10.30 11.72
CA MET A 142 -31.93 10.62 12.73
C MET A 142 -31.31 12.00 12.49
N ARG A 143 -30.94 12.31 11.24
CA ARG A 143 -30.38 13.63 10.87
C ARG A 143 -31.35 14.75 11.18
N SER A 144 -32.63 14.59 10.88
CA SER A 144 -33.66 15.56 11.25
C SER A 144 -33.67 15.80 12.77
N ALA A 145 -33.67 14.74 13.58
CA ALA A 145 -33.66 14.87 15.03
C ALA A 145 -32.39 15.57 15.56
N LEU A 146 -31.22 15.23 15.01
CA LEU A 146 -29.95 15.89 15.34
C LEU A 146 -29.97 17.37 14.94
N LEU A 147 -30.33 17.69 13.71
CA LEU A 147 -30.37 19.06 13.19
C LEU A 147 -31.29 19.94 14.03
N ARG A 148 -32.48 19.45 14.40
CA ARG A 148 -33.39 20.17 15.30
C ARG A 148 -32.77 20.42 16.68
N ARG A 149 -32.12 19.41 17.27
CA ARG A 149 -31.39 19.57 18.54
C ARG A 149 -30.24 20.57 18.45
N LEU A 150 -29.66 20.77 17.26
CA LEU A 150 -28.64 21.76 16.98
C LEU A 150 -29.20 23.16 16.61
N GLY A 151 -30.53 23.32 16.60
CA GLY A 151 -31.21 24.60 16.36
C GLY A 151 -31.69 24.84 14.93
N TYR A 152 -31.51 23.87 14.02
CA TYR A 152 -32.02 23.96 12.64
C TYR A 152 -33.53 23.68 12.59
N THR A 153 -34.26 24.54 11.92
CA THR A 153 -35.71 24.55 11.78
C THR A 153 -36.22 23.60 10.69
N VAL A 154 -35.64 22.40 10.58
CA VAL A 154 -36.07 21.39 9.59
C VAL A 154 -37.33 20.66 10.06
N ASP A 155 -38.30 20.46 9.16
CA ASP A 155 -39.51 19.69 9.45
C ASP A 155 -39.17 18.21 9.74
N ALA A 156 -39.74 17.62 10.78
CA ALA A 156 -39.49 16.21 11.08
C ALA A 156 -40.32 15.30 10.17
N PRO A 157 -39.69 14.41 9.37
CA PRO A 157 -40.41 13.39 8.64
C PRO A 157 -41.02 12.35 9.57
N LYS A 158 -42.03 11.62 9.09
CA LYS A 158 -42.62 10.46 9.79
C LYS A 158 -42.43 9.19 8.96
N ALA A 159 -41.82 8.18 9.57
CA ALA A 159 -41.79 6.81 9.01
C ALA A 159 -43.12 6.10 9.25
N TYR A 160 -43.51 5.32 8.24
CA TYR A 160 -44.66 4.42 8.20
C TYR A 160 -44.14 3.02 7.92
N ARG A 161 -44.48 2.06 8.78
CA ARG A 161 -44.12 0.66 8.56
C ARG A 161 -44.88 0.07 7.38
N SER A 162 -46.14 0.47 7.25
CA SER A 162 -47.03 0.12 6.16
C SER A 162 -47.83 1.35 5.74
N LEU A 163 -47.93 1.60 4.43
CA LEU A 163 -48.67 2.73 3.86
C LEU A 163 -49.35 2.28 2.56
N THR A 164 -50.67 2.39 2.50
CA THR A 164 -51.43 1.99 1.32
C THR A 164 -51.68 3.18 0.40
N VAL A 165 -51.31 3.04 -0.87
CA VAL A 165 -51.51 4.04 -1.93
C VAL A 165 -52.51 3.50 -2.94
N ARG A 166 -53.54 4.30 -3.23
CA ARG A 166 -54.55 4.05 -4.26
C ARG A 166 -54.26 4.90 -5.50
N PHE A 167 -54.35 4.27 -6.65
CA PHE A 167 -54.15 4.87 -7.96
C PHE A 167 -55.47 4.94 -8.73
N ARG A 168 -55.51 5.81 -9.74
CA ARG A 168 -56.67 5.95 -10.63
C ARG A 168 -56.92 4.68 -11.45
N ASP A 169 -55.83 4.04 -11.90
CA ASP A 169 -55.86 2.84 -12.71
C ASP A 169 -54.58 2.00 -12.52
N ILE A 170 -54.62 0.76 -13.03
CA ILE A 170 -53.50 -0.19 -12.92
C ILE A 170 -52.28 0.30 -13.70
N ALA A 171 -52.46 0.98 -14.84
CA ALA A 171 -51.34 1.47 -15.65
C ALA A 171 -50.52 2.54 -14.90
N THR A 172 -51.20 3.40 -14.13
CA THR A 172 -50.57 4.41 -13.27
C THR A 172 -49.83 3.75 -12.11
N ARG A 173 -50.43 2.73 -11.49
CA ARG A 173 -49.77 1.92 -10.45
C ARG A 173 -48.48 1.27 -10.98
N GLU A 174 -48.52 0.60 -12.14
CA GLU A 174 -47.33 -0.05 -12.70
C GLU A 174 -46.25 0.99 -13.05
N ARG A 175 -46.61 2.12 -13.66
CA ARG A 175 -45.65 3.21 -13.92
C ARG A 175 -44.98 3.71 -12.65
N PHE A 176 -45.76 3.89 -11.57
CA PHE A 176 -45.24 4.27 -10.27
C PHE A 176 -44.23 3.24 -9.75
N LEU A 177 -44.53 1.95 -9.86
CA LEU A 177 -43.64 0.87 -9.40
C LEU A 177 -42.37 0.71 -10.24
N ASP A 178 -42.46 0.93 -11.54
CA ASP A 178 -41.30 0.92 -12.44
C ASP A 178 -40.38 2.10 -12.12
N GLN A 179 -40.96 3.31 -11.98
CA GLN A 179 -40.20 4.49 -11.56
C GLN A 179 -39.60 4.33 -10.17
N LEU A 180 -40.31 3.69 -9.23
CA LEU A 180 -39.78 3.38 -7.92
C LEU A 180 -38.49 2.58 -8.05
N SER A 181 -38.54 1.46 -8.77
CA SER A 181 -37.38 0.59 -9.00
C SER A 181 -36.21 1.33 -9.66
N ASP A 182 -36.49 2.11 -10.70
CA ASP A 182 -35.49 2.86 -11.46
C ASP A 182 -34.82 3.97 -10.62
N ARG A 183 -35.60 4.66 -9.76
CA ARG A 183 -35.13 5.80 -8.98
C ARG A 183 -34.40 5.37 -7.71
N THR A 184 -34.86 4.32 -7.03
CA THR A 184 -34.19 3.79 -5.83
C THR A 184 -33.05 2.84 -6.15
N LEU A 185 -32.83 2.48 -7.42
CA LEU A 185 -31.82 1.52 -7.86
C LEU A 185 -31.94 0.16 -7.15
N THR A 186 -33.16 -0.21 -6.77
CA THR A 186 -33.47 -1.42 -6.00
C THR A 186 -34.69 -2.11 -6.56
N ALA A 187 -34.83 -3.41 -6.34
CA ALA A 187 -35.99 -4.15 -6.80
C ALA A 187 -37.27 -3.64 -6.12
N ARG A 188 -38.35 -3.42 -6.91
CA ARG A 188 -39.67 -3.00 -6.40
C ARG A 188 -40.21 -3.89 -5.26
N SER A 189 -39.87 -5.18 -5.26
CA SER A 189 -40.25 -6.13 -4.22
C SER A 189 -39.70 -5.82 -2.82
N ARG A 190 -38.68 -4.96 -2.70
CA ARG A 190 -38.19 -4.50 -1.39
C ARG A 190 -39.19 -3.56 -0.70
N TRP A 191 -39.95 -2.81 -1.48
CA TRP A 191 -40.83 -1.75 -1.02
C TRP A 191 -42.30 -2.18 -0.96
N ILE A 192 -42.68 -3.27 -1.63
CA ILE A 192 -44.06 -3.73 -1.69
C ILE A 192 -44.32 -4.76 -0.59
N GLU A 193 -45.46 -4.63 0.07
CA GLU A 193 -45.97 -5.61 1.02
C GLU A 193 -46.98 -6.55 0.36
N GLY A 194 -46.75 -7.86 0.50
CA GLY A 194 -47.60 -8.90 -0.10
C GLY A 194 -47.42 -9.06 -1.62
N SER A 195 -48.32 -9.85 -2.22
CA SER A 195 -48.39 -10.04 -3.67
C SER A 195 -49.31 -8.99 -4.31
N LEU A 196 -48.87 -8.38 -5.41
CA LEU A 196 -49.71 -7.47 -6.20
C LEU A 196 -50.88 -8.22 -6.85
N SER A 197 -52.12 -7.76 -6.62
CA SER A 197 -53.29 -8.24 -7.36
C SER A 197 -53.29 -7.68 -8.79
N PRO A 198 -53.53 -8.47 -9.85
CA PRO A 198 -53.62 -7.97 -11.23
C PRO A 198 -54.76 -6.98 -11.48
N SER A 199 -55.78 -6.94 -10.62
CA SER A 199 -57.00 -6.16 -10.82
C SER A 199 -57.17 -4.98 -9.85
N ASP A 200 -56.33 -4.86 -8.82
CA ASP A 200 -56.49 -3.84 -7.78
C ASP A 200 -55.55 -2.64 -8.03
N PRO A 201 -56.04 -1.42 -8.28
CA PRO A 201 -55.20 -0.24 -8.45
C PRO A 201 -54.64 0.28 -7.11
N GLN A 202 -54.39 -0.59 -6.13
CA GLN A 202 -53.75 -0.25 -4.86
C GLN A 202 -52.41 -0.95 -4.70
N VAL A 203 -51.52 -0.34 -3.93
CA VAL A 203 -50.30 -0.98 -3.44
C VAL A 203 -50.07 -0.62 -1.99
N THR A 204 -49.71 -1.61 -1.20
CA THR A 204 -49.22 -1.39 0.16
C THR A 204 -47.70 -1.33 0.12
N LEU A 205 -47.16 -0.18 0.52
CA LEU A 205 -45.74 0.08 0.62
C LEU A 205 -45.28 -0.19 2.04
N ARG A 206 -44.11 -0.80 2.19
CA ARG A 206 -43.40 -0.88 3.47
C ARG A 206 -42.30 0.16 3.54
N ASP A 207 -41.94 0.57 4.76
CA ASP A 207 -40.81 1.46 5.03
C ASP A 207 -40.89 2.82 4.31
N ALA A 208 -42.08 3.41 4.35
CA ALA A 208 -42.38 4.67 3.68
C ALA A 208 -42.12 5.87 4.60
N VAL A 209 -41.61 6.98 4.04
CA VAL A 209 -41.45 8.23 4.79
C VAL A 209 -42.38 9.29 4.21
N LEU A 210 -43.14 9.96 5.06
CA LEU A 210 -43.91 11.15 4.70
C LEU A 210 -43.27 12.42 5.25
N GLU A 211 -43.34 13.46 4.43
CA GLU A 211 -43.00 14.85 4.77
C GLU A 211 -44.19 15.77 4.46
N PRO A 212 -44.24 16.98 5.04
CA PRO A 212 -45.28 17.94 4.74
C PRO A 212 -45.26 18.32 3.25
N GLY A 213 -46.44 18.46 2.64
CA GLY A 213 -46.54 18.78 1.21
C GLY A 213 -45.98 20.16 0.83
N ARG A 214 -45.86 21.08 1.79
CA ARG A 214 -45.30 22.43 1.59
C ARG A 214 -43.96 22.57 2.32
N ILE A 215 -42.89 22.61 1.55
CA ILE A 215 -41.52 22.74 2.06
C ILE A 215 -41.21 24.23 2.25
N GLN A 216 -41.03 24.68 3.50
CA GLN A 216 -40.63 26.05 3.80
C GLN A 216 -39.11 26.21 3.72
N ILE A 217 -38.38 25.23 4.26
CA ILE A 217 -36.92 25.20 4.31
C ILE A 217 -36.46 23.95 3.56
N PRO A 218 -35.38 24.01 2.77
CA PRO A 218 -34.85 22.84 2.09
C PRO A 218 -34.63 21.67 3.07
N PRO A 219 -35.01 20.43 2.71
CA PRO A 219 -35.00 19.29 3.62
C PRO A 219 -33.58 18.76 3.81
N TYR A 220 -32.77 19.49 4.58
CA TYR A 220 -31.35 19.24 4.80
C TYR A 220 -31.06 17.88 5.43
N HIS A 221 -32.04 17.28 6.12
CA HIS A 221 -31.92 15.95 6.71
C HIS A 221 -31.65 14.84 5.68
N TRP A 222 -31.88 15.07 4.38
CA TRP A 222 -31.45 14.14 3.33
C TRP A 222 -29.95 14.20 3.03
N GLY A 223 -29.20 15.14 3.61
CA GLY A 223 -27.73 15.23 3.45
C GLY A 223 -27.28 15.87 2.14
N VAL A 224 -28.21 16.51 1.41
CA VAL A 224 -27.92 17.09 0.10
C VAL A 224 -28.06 18.60 0.16
N VAL A 225 -26.99 19.31 -0.18
CA VAL A 225 -26.99 20.77 -0.31
C VAL A 225 -26.20 21.16 -1.55
N SER A 226 -26.76 22.04 -2.38
CA SER A 226 -26.04 22.61 -3.52
C SER A 226 -24.94 23.55 -3.04
N GLY A 227 -23.72 23.40 -3.57
CA GLY A 227 -22.59 24.26 -3.26
C GLY A 227 -22.87 25.76 -3.48
N ALA A 228 -23.76 26.11 -4.41
CA ALA A 228 -24.16 27.50 -4.65
C ALA A 228 -24.81 28.18 -3.44
N HIS A 229 -25.46 27.41 -2.56
CA HIS A 229 -26.12 27.94 -1.36
C HIS A 229 -25.18 28.07 -0.15
N LEU A 230 -24.02 27.41 -0.18
CA LEU A 230 -23.09 27.37 0.95
C LEU A 230 -22.22 28.63 1.07
N LYS A 231 -22.15 29.43 0.01
CA LYS A 231 -21.19 30.53 -0.08
C LYS A 231 -21.39 31.57 1.02
N GLY A 232 -20.35 31.77 1.83
CA GLY A 232 -20.31 32.75 2.92
C GLY A 232 -21.16 32.42 4.16
N ARG A 233 -21.86 31.29 4.18
CA ARG A 233 -22.84 30.96 5.23
C ARG A 233 -22.34 29.83 6.13
N ARG A 234 -21.79 30.16 7.31
CA ARG A 234 -21.34 29.17 8.31
C ARG A 234 -22.44 28.17 8.60
N VAL A 235 -23.67 28.66 8.79
CA VAL A 235 -24.81 27.83 9.16
C VAL A 235 -25.06 26.68 8.16
N LEU A 236 -24.75 26.89 6.88
CA LEU A 236 -24.90 25.83 5.88
C LEU A 236 -23.60 25.04 5.66
N ARG A 237 -22.44 25.70 5.66
CA ARG A 237 -21.13 25.04 5.51
C ARG A 237 -20.87 24.00 6.59
N ALA A 238 -21.31 24.29 7.81
CA ALA A 238 -21.13 23.41 8.96
C ALA A 238 -21.97 22.12 8.88
N LEU A 239 -22.99 22.04 8.01
CA LEU A 239 -23.88 20.86 7.86
C LEU A 239 -23.13 19.59 7.46
N ILE A 240 -21.95 19.69 6.85
CA ILE A 240 -21.13 18.52 6.53
C ILE A 240 -20.83 17.67 7.78
N VAL A 241 -20.65 18.29 8.94
CA VAL A 241 -20.34 17.56 10.19
C VAL A 241 -21.51 16.68 10.63
N PRO A 242 -22.74 17.18 10.86
CA PRO A 242 -23.87 16.32 11.22
C PRO A 242 -24.24 15.34 10.10
N PHE A 243 -23.96 15.67 8.82
CA PHE A 243 -24.17 14.73 7.72
C PHE A 243 -23.23 13.54 7.83
N VAL A 244 -21.91 13.78 7.90
CA VAL A 244 -20.91 12.72 8.07
C VAL A 244 -21.17 11.96 9.36
N LEU A 245 -21.50 12.64 10.47
CA LEU A 245 -21.77 11.98 11.75
C LEU A 245 -22.86 10.92 11.64
N LEU A 246 -23.89 11.16 10.82
CA LEU A 246 -25.06 10.30 10.64
C LEU A 246 -25.21 9.74 9.22
N ASP A 247 -24.09 9.61 8.50
CA ASP A 247 -24.02 8.93 7.21
C ASP A 247 -24.03 7.41 7.45
N VAL A 248 -25.21 6.89 7.80
CA VAL A 248 -25.43 5.47 8.11
C VAL A 248 -25.73 4.75 6.79
N PRO A 249 -24.78 3.97 6.23
CA PRO A 249 -25.04 3.19 5.02
C PRO A 249 -26.08 2.09 5.28
N GLU A 250 -26.64 1.52 4.19
CA GLU A 250 -27.61 0.42 4.26
C GLU A 250 -27.06 -0.75 5.11
N SER A 251 -25.80 -1.16 4.87
CA SER A 251 -25.12 -2.11 5.75
C SER A 251 -24.53 -1.42 6.99
N ILE A 252 -25.05 -1.77 8.16
CA ILE A 252 -24.61 -1.23 9.44
C ILE A 252 -23.19 -1.65 9.79
N ASN A 253 -22.72 -2.77 9.25
CA ASN A 253 -21.34 -3.20 9.44
C ASN A 253 -20.33 -2.29 8.71
N LEU A 254 -20.77 -1.59 7.64
CA LEU A 254 -19.96 -0.59 6.92
C LEU A 254 -19.99 0.80 7.58
N TYR A 255 -20.91 1.04 8.51
CA TYR A 255 -20.92 2.28 9.29
C TYR A 255 -19.68 2.33 10.21
N ALA A 256 -18.70 3.17 9.88
CA ALA A 256 -17.41 3.21 10.58
C ALA A 256 -17.54 3.72 12.03
N TRP A 257 -16.64 3.29 12.91
CA TRP A 257 -16.55 3.77 14.30
C TRP A 257 -16.05 5.22 14.39
N GLU A 258 -15.32 5.68 13.37
CA GLU A 258 -14.85 7.07 13.26
C GLU A 258 -15.45 7.75 12.01
N PRO A 259 -15.89 9.02 12.12
CA PRO A 259 -16.43 9.80 11.00
C PRO A 259 -15.35 10.44 10.13
N GLY A 260 -14.12 10.53 10.64
CA GLY A 260 -13.02 11.16 9.94
C GLY A 260 -11.68 10.91 10.63
N LYS A 261 -10.63 11.47 10.05
CA LYS A 261 -9.26 11.35 10.55
C LYS A 261 -8.44 12.58 10.18
N GLU A 262 -7.30 12.77 10.84
CA GLU A 262 -6.36 13.82 10.47
C GLU A 262 -5.42 13.33 9.38
N LEU A 263 -5.33 14.06 8.27
CA LEU A 263 -4.42 13.82 7.14
C LEU A 263 -3.68 15.11 6.82
N SER A 264 -2.36 15.14 6.96
CA SER A 264 -1.52 16.30 6.62
C SER A 264 -2.00 17.61 7.27
N LYS A 265 -2.33 17.58 8.57
CA LYS A 265 -2.98 18.68 9.32
C LYS A 265 -4.32 19.18 8.75
N HIS A 266 -4.99 18.36 7.95
CA HIS A 266 -6.37 18.57 7.54
C HIS A 266 -7.26 17.56 8.25
N VAL A 267 -8.47 17.95 8.61
CA VAL A 267 -9.51 17.00 9.00
C VAL A 267 -10.14 16.46 7.73
N SER A 268 -10.00 15.16 7.52
CA SER A 268 -10.58 14.42 6.39
C SER A 268 -11.95 13.88 6.79
N LEU A 269 -12.99 14.32 6.10
CA LEU A 269 -14.37 13.85 6.24
C LEU A 269 -14.86 13.28 4.91
N THR A 270 -15.39 12.06 4.91
CA THR A 270 -15.87 11.40 3.69
C THR A 270 -17.40 11.38 3.70
N HIS A 271 -18.00 11.81 2.59
CA HIS A 271 -19.45 11.83 2.38
C HIS A 271 -19.74 11.96 0.88
N PRO A 272 -20.82 11.38 0.31
CA PRO A 272 -21.09 11.45 -1.13
C PRO A 272 -21.08 12.87 -1.72
N TYR A 273 -21.53 13.86 -0.94
CA TYR A 273 -21.60 15.28 -1.35
C TYR A 273 -20.49 16.16 -0.76
N ALA A 274 -19.39 15.59 -0.26
CA ALA A 274 -18.33 16.33 0.43
C ALA A 274 -17.74 17.47 -0.43
N ASP A 275 -17.62 17.29 -1.76
CA ASP A 275 -17.10 18.30 -2.68
C ASP A 275 -17.89 19.62 -2.68
N SER A 276 -19.20 19.54 -2.42
CA SER A 276 -20.04 20.75 -2.33
C SER A 276 -19.60 21.64 -1.16
N PHE A 277 -19.03 21.06 -0.10
CA PHE A 277 -18.62 21.73 1.13
C PHE A 277 -17.17 22.21 1.12
N SER A 278 -16.56 22.38 -0.06
CA SER A 278 -15.16 22.82 -0.21
C SER A 278 -14.84 24.18 0.44
N GLU A 279 -15.84 25.04 0.71
CA GLU A 279 -15.66 26.31 1.44
C GLU A 279 -15.76 26.19 2.97
N THR A 280 -16.00 25.00 3.51
CA THR A 280 -16.11 24.80 4.97
C THR A 280 -14.76 24.98 5.64
N THR A 281 -14.68 25.94 6.57
CA THR A 281 -13.47 26.21 7.35
C THR A 281 -13.39 25.37 8.62
N PHE A 282 -12.20 25.27 9.22
CA PHE A 282 -12.04 24.60 10.52
C PHE A 282 -12.88 25.25 11.61
N ASP A 283 -13.04 26.58 11.57
CA ASP A 283 -13.86 27.32 12.54
C ASP A 283 -15.36 27.01 12.39
N ASP A 284 -15.86 26.85 11.17
CA ASP A 284 -17.25 26.46 10.90
C ASP A 284 -17.56 25.06 11.44
N ALA A 285 -16.65 24.12 11.20
CA ALA A 285 -16.78 22.76 11.71
C ALA A 285 -16.61 22.69 13.23
N ARG A 286 -15.62 23.39 13.80
CA ARG A 286 -15.41 23.45 15.26
C ARG A 286 -16.59 24.08 15.99
N TRP A 287 -17.25 25.09 15.39
CA TRP A 287 -18.48 25.69 15.90
C TRP A 287 -19.60 24.65 16.09
N ILE A 288 -19.92 23.88 15.05
CA ILE A 288 -21.02 22.89 15.14
C ILE A 288 -20.63 21.67 15.97
N VAL A 289 -19.36 21.24 15.92
CA VAL A 289 -18.86 20.14 16.77
C VAL A 289 -18.95 20.53 18.24
N ARG A 290 -18.76 21.81 18.60
CA ARG A 290 -18.99 22.28 19.98
C ARG A 290 -20.43 22.08 20.42
N LYS A 291 -21.41 22.42 19.59
CA LYS A 291 -22.83 22.17 19.89
C LYS A 291 -23.14 20.67 19.98
N ILE A 292 -22.56 19.84 19.10
CA ILE A 292 -22.67 18.36 19.18
C ILE A 292 -22.03 17.85 20.48
N ALA A 293 -20.93 18.45 20.92
CA ALA A 293 -20.22 18.06 22.12
C ALA A 293 -21.04 18.33 23.40
N GLU A 294 -21.97 19.27 23.37
CA GLU A 294 -22.86 19.61 24.48
C GLU A 294 -24.08 18.67 24.61
N LEU A 295 -24.33 17.80 23.62
CA LEU A 295 -25.40 16.82 23.66
C LEU A 295 -25.15 15.76 24.75
N LYS A 296 -26.19 15.47 25.56
CA LYS A 296 -26.12 14.47 26.61
C LYS A 296 -26.30 13.05 26.04
N PRO A 297 -25.90 11.99 26.77
CA PRO A 297 -26.16 10.61 26.35
C PRO A 297 -27.64 10.33 26.04
N GLU A 298 -28.56 10.95 26.78
CA GLU A 298 -30.01 10.83 26.53
C GLU A 298 -30.47 11.51 25.24
N ASP A 299 -29.80 12.60 24.82
CA ASP A 299 -30.07 13.23 23.53
C ASP A 299 -29.63 12.32 22.38
N LEU A 300 -28.46 11.67 22.51
CA LEU A 300 -27.98 10.69 21.53
C LEU A 300 -28.95 9.51 21.40
N LYS A 301 -29.44 8.96 22.52
CA LYS A 301 -30.47 7.91 22.50
C LYS A 301 -31.74 8.37 21.80
N THR A 302 -32.19 9.60 22.07
CA THR A 302 -33.38 10.18 21.43
C THR A 302 -33.19 10.32 19.92
N ILE A 303 -32.02 10.78 19.48
CA ILE A 303 -31.66 10.94 18.07
C ILE A 303 -31.67 9.58 17.35
N VAL A 304 -31.05 8.55 17.94
CA VAL A 304 -31.03 7.21 17.33
C VAL A 304 -32.42 6.59 17.32
N ALA A 305 -33.20 6.75 18.39
CA ALA A 305 -34.58 6.27 18.44
C ALA A 305 -35.49 6.92 17.39
N ALA A 306 -35.24 8.19 17.03
CA ALA A 306 -35.95 8.86 15.95
C ALA A 306 -35.74 8.19 14.59
N GLY A 307 -34.60 7.51 14.40
CA GLY A 307 -34.31 6.73 13.20
C GLY A 307 -35.25 5.55 12.97
N ARG A 308 -35.96 5.05 14.00
CA ARG A 308 -36.88 3.90 13.90
C ARG A 308 -36.26 2.60 13.37
N TYR A 309 -34.96 2.39 13.60
CA TYR A 309 -34.29 1.12 13.30
C TYR A 309 -34.83 -0.04 14.18
N PRO A 310 -34.64 -1.31 13.77
CA PRO A 310 -34.84 -2.45 14.66
C PRO A 310 -34.05 -2.30 15.97
N ALA A 311 -34.55 -2.85 17.09
CA ALA A 311 -33.92 -2.68 18.40
C ALA A 311 -32.43 -3.12 18.47
N PRO A 312 -32.02 -4.27 17.87
CA PRO A 312 -30.62 -4.69 17.84
C PRO A 312 -29.75 -3.71 17.03
N VAL A 313 -30.26 -3.23 15.89
CA VAL A 313 -29.59 -2.26 15.02
C VAL A 313 -29.45 -0.90 15.71
N THR A 314 -30.51 -0.43 16.37
CA THR A 314 -30.53 0.80 17.17
C THR A 314 -29.42 0.79 18.23
N THR A 315 -29.24 -0.33 18.92
CA THR A 315 -28.21 -0.49 19.95
C THR A 315 -26.81 -0.36 19.35
N LEU A 316 -26.55 -1.02 18.21
CA LEU A 316 -25.26 -0.94 17.53
C LEU A 316 -24.97 0.46 16.96
N ILE A 317 -25.96 1.11 16.35
CA ILE A 317 -25.84 2.48 15.84
C ILE A 317 -25.54 3.46 16.98
N LEU A 318 -26.17 3.30 18.15
CA LEU A 318 -25.92 4.17 19.30
C LEU A 318 -24.47 4.10 19.78
N GLU A 319 -23.90 2.90 19.91
CA GLU A 319 -22.51 2.73 20.35
C GLU A 319 -21.54 3.30 19.30
N LYS A 320 -21.80 3.06 18.00
CA LYS A 320 -21.02 3.67 16.91
C LYS A 320 -21.14 5.19 16.87
N LEU A 321 -22.35 5.74 17.03
CA LEU A 321 -22.58 7.18 17.08
C LEU A 321 -21.84 7.83 18.25
N THR A 322 -21.82 7.16 19.40
CA THR A 322 -21.09 7.60 20.59
C THR A 322 -19.59 7.67 20.33
N ALA A 323 -19.01 6.62 19.73
CA ALA A 323 -17.62 6.59 19.30
C ALA A 323 -17.30 7.72 18.29
N ARG A 324 -18.17 7.90 17.29
CA ARG A 324 -18.01 8.93 16.26
C ARG A 324 -18.03 10.34 16.84
N ARG A 325 -18.94 10.61 17.79
CA ARG A 325 -19.00 11.88 18.52
C ARG A 325 -17.72 12.14 19.32
N ASN A 326 -17.18 11.14 20.01
CA ASN A 326 -15.93 11.26 20.75
C ASN A 326 -14.74 11.55 19.83
N ASN A 327 -14.71 10.90 18.66
CA ASN A 327 -13.70 11.15 17.64
C ASN A 327 -13.78 12.60 17.10
N LEU A 328 -14.97 13.15 16.80
CA LEU A 328 -15.11 14.56 16.38
C LEU A 328 -14.57 15.53 17.42
N VAL A 329 -14.88 15.32 18.70
CA VAL A 329 -14.36 16.15 19.80
C VAL A 329 -12.84 16.15 19.85
N ARG A 330 -12.20 15.01 19.54
CA ARG A 330 -10.74 14.89 19.43
C ARG A 330 -10.21 15.60 18.18
N LEU A 331 -10.80 15.34 17.01
CA LEU A 331 -10.33 15.90 15.72
C LEU A 331 -10.36 17.43 15.68
N PHE A 332 -11.38 18.04 16.29
CA PHE A 332 -11.57 19.49 16.36
C PHE A 332 -11.07 20.12 17.67
N GLU A 333 -10.22 19.41 18.41
CA GLU A 333 -9.41 19.95 19.52
C GLU A 333 -10.22 20.55 20.68
N LEU A 334 -11.45 20.07 20.89
CA LEU A 334 -12.37 20.62 21.90
C LEU A 334 -12.20 20.03 23.30
N ARG A 335 -11.36 19.01 23.48
CA ARG A 335 -11.16 18.33 24.78
C ARG A 335 -10.81 19.29 25.92
N GLY A 336 -10.01 20.32 25.63
CA GLY A 336 -9.62 21.33 26.63
C GLY A 336 -10.74 22.30 27.02
N GLU A 337 -11.76 22.46 26.18
CA GLU A 337 -12.81 23.48 26.33
C GLU A 337 -14.08 22.95 26.99
N ILE A 338 -14.34 21.64 26.88
CA ILE A 338 -15.56 21.02 27.40
C ILE A 338 -15.34 20.33 28.75
N PRO A 339 -16.36 20.26 29.61
CA PRO A 339 -16.29 19.58 30.91
C PRO A 339 -15.80 18.14 30.77
N LYS A 340 -15.00 17.65 31.73
CA LYS A 340 -14.42 16.29 31.69
C LYS A 340 -15.45 15.19 31.42
N ALA A 341 -16.63 15.29 32.02
CA ALA A 341 -17.74 14.35 31.84
C ALA A 341 -18.32 14.34 30.41
N MET A 342 -18.14 15.41 29.65
CA MET A 342 -18.57 15.56 28.27
C MET A 342 -17.43 15.33 27.28
N ARG A 343 -16.18 15.07 27.71
CA ARG A 343 -15.08 14.86 26.76
C ARG A 343 -15.25 13.57 25.99
N GLU A 344 -15.64 12.53 26.69
CA GLU A 344 -15.71 11.18 26.15
C GLU A 344 -16.81 10.40 26.86
N PHE A 345 -17.72 9.82 26.07
CA PHE A 345 -18.72 8.89 26.58
C PHE A 345 -18.24 7.46 26.38
N ALA A 346 -18.48 6.60 27.36
CA ALA A 346 -18.18 5.18 27.22
C ALA A 346 -19.06 4.56 26.13
N TYR A 347 -18.46 3.70 25.30
CA TYR A 347 -19.16 2.88 24.31
C TYR A 347 -18.57 1.47 24.29
N ARG A 348 -19.32 0.51 23.75
CA ARG A 348 -18.92 -0.90 23.65
C ARG A 348 -18.83 -1.34 22.20
N THR A 349 -17.69 -1.94 21.85
CA THR A 349 -17.46 -2.50 20.52
C THR A 349 -17.78 -3.99 20.42
N ASP A 350 -17.98 -4.68 21.54
CA ASP A 350 -18.23 -6.13 21.63
C ASP A 350 -19.69 -6.50 21.91
N ILE A 351 -20.63 -5.61 21.58
CA ILE A 351 -22.07 -5.78 21.81
C ILE A 351 -22.54 -7.18 21.38
N HIS A 352 -23.31 -7.83 22.25
CA HIS A 352 -23.87 -9.15 21.98
C HIS A 352 -25.38 -9.13 22.19
N PHE A 353 -26.13 -9.28 21.11
CA PHE A 353 -27.60 -9.33 21.07
C PHE A 353 -28.02 -10.49 20.14
N PRO A 354 -27.89 -11.76 20.58
CA PRO A 354 -28.19 -12.91 19.75
C PRO A 354 -29.69 -13.02 19.45
N PRO A 355 -30.09 -13.55 18.26
CA PRO A 355 -29.21 -14.06 17.20
C PRO A 355 -28.66 -12.98 16.26
N ASP A 356 -29.03 -11.71 16.44
CA ASP A 356 -28.90 -10.66 15.44
C ASP A 356 -27.55 -9.94 15.44
N VAL A 357 -26.98 -9.63 16.62
CA VAL A 357 -25.69 -8.96 16.77
C VAL A 357 -24.74 -9.84 17.57
N LEU A 358 -23.62 -10.23 16.97
CA LEU A 358 -22.62 -11.11 17.58
C LEU A 358 -21.27 -10.39 17.68
N LYS A 359 -20.89 -9.96 18.90
CA LYS A 359 -19.59 -9.33 19.21
C LYS A 359 -19.32 -8.05 18.42
N GLY A 360 -20.32 -7.18 18.32
CA GLY A 360 -20.25 -5.91 17.59
C GLY A 360 -20.69 -5.98 16.13
N LYS A 361 -20.88 -7.20 15.59
CA LYS A 361 -21.25 -7.42 14.20
C LYS A 361 -22.72 -7.79 14.04
N LEU A 362 -23.42 -7.10 13.14
CA LEU A 362 -24.78 -7.49 12.74
C LEU A 362 -24.71 -8.67 11.76
N VAL A 363 -25.51 -9.72 11.99
CA VAL A 363 -25.55 -10.93 11.14
C VAL A 363 -26.89 -11.17 10.47
N ARG A 364 -27.96 -10.50 10.92
CA ARG A 364 -29.29 -10.61 10.31
C ARG A 364 -29.45 -9.61 9.17
N GLU A 365 -29.66 -10.11 7.95
CA GLU A 365 -29.78 -9.29 6.73
C GLU A 365 -31.06 -8.44 6.69
N THR A 366 -32.21 -9.03 7.01
CA THR A 366 -33.51 -8.37 6.84
C THR A 366 -34.38 -8.46 8.11
N TYR A 367 -35.21 -7.42 8.27
CA TYR A 367 -36.22 -7.32 9.32
C TYR A 367 -37.58 -7.08 8.68
N GLU A 368 -38.63 -7.63 9.30
CA GLU A 368 -40.01 -7.44 8.85
C GLU A 368 -40.41 -5.97 8.94
N GLY A 369 -41.08 -5.46 7.90
CA GLY A 369 -41.51 -4.05 7.81
C GLY A 369 -40.44 -3.07 7.32
N TYR A 370 -39.24 -3.54 6.95
CA TYR A 370 -38.14 -2.70 6.44
C TYR A 370 -37.78 -3.06 4.99
N ALA A 371 -37.38 -2.05 4.21
CA ALA A 371 -36.89 -2.24 2.84
C ALA A 371 -35.36 -2.43 2.77
N LEU A 372 -34.65 -2.05 3.84
CA LEU A 372 -33.19 -2.10 3.95
C LEU A 372 -32.66 -3.52 4.16
N ARG A 373 -31.47 -3.78 3.59
CA ARG A 373 -30.61 -4.91 3.95
C ARG A 373 -29.51 -4.44 4.89
N PHE A 374 -29.62 -4.78 6.16
CA PHE A 374 -28.75 -4.22 7.20
C PHE A 374 -27.32 -4.80 7.22
N THR A 375 -27.05 -5.85 6.43
CA THR A 375 -25.72 -6.47 6.23
C THR A 375 -25.66 -7.03 4.82
N TYR A 376 -24.50 -6.98 4.17
CA TYR A 376 -24.28 -7.64 2.86
C TYR A 376 -23.64 -9.02 2.99
N GLY A 377 -23.27 -9.42 4.22
CA GLY A 377 -22.46 -10.60 4.47
C GLY A 377 -20.97 -10.36 4.21
N ASP A 378 -20.16 -11.34 4.65
CA ASP A 378 -18.71 -11.28 4.45
C ASP A 378 -18.32 -11.65 3.02
N PRO A 379 -17.37 -10.92 2.39
CA PRO A 379 -16.80 -11.34 1.13
C PRO A 379 -16.11 -12.70 1.28
N GLU A 380 -16.02 -13.44 0.17
CA GLU A 380 -15.37 -14.74 0.18
C GLU A 380 -13.86 -14.61 0.39
N SER A 381 -13.37 -15.29 1.42
CA SER A 381 -11.95 -15.36 1.75
C SER A 381 -11.12 -15.94 0.60
N PRO A 382 -10.01 -15.31 0.17
CA PRO A 382 -9.12 -15.86 -0.85
C PRO A 382 -8.35 -17.11 -0.37
N LEU A 383 -8.16 -17.28 0.95
CA LEU A 383 -7.53 -18.45 1.58
C LEU A 383 -8.52 -19.29 2.40
N ARG A 384 -9.47 -19.98 1.74
CA ARG A 384 -10.31 -21.01 2.39
C ARG A 384 -9.54 -22.33 2.58
N LYS A 385 -10.09 -23.26 3.38
CA LYS A 385 -9.49 -24.59 3.58
C LYS A 385 -9.37 -25.38 2.27
N ASP A 386 -10.38 -25.28 1.40
CA ASP A 386 -10.33 -25.85 0.05
C ASP A 386 -9.33 -25.11 -0.84
N GLU A 387 -9.17 -23.80 -0.69
CA GLU A 387 -8.16 -23.01 -1.42
C GLU A 387 -6.72 -23.38 -1.01
N LEU A 388 -6.49 -23.72 0.27
CA LEU A 388 -5.21 -24.25 0.74
C LEU A 388 -4.87 -25.60 0.05
N GLY A 389 -5.84 -26.50 -0.06
CA GLY A 389 -5.69 -27.75 -0.81
C GLY A 389 -5.46 -27.51 -2.31
N ARG A 390 -6.08 -26.48 -2.87
CA ARG A 390 -5.90 -26.05 -4.26
C ARG A 390 -4.50 -25.48 -4.53
N TYR A 391 -3.95 -24.68 -3.61
CA TYR A 391 -2.57 -24.22 -3.67
C TYR A 391 -1.60 -25.41 -3.62
N LEU A 392 -1.79 -26.35 -2.68
CA LEU A 392 -0.96 -27.56 -2.63
C LEU A 392 -1.06 -28.37 -3.92
N ARG A 393 -2.24 -28.46 -4.54
CA ARG A 393 -2.41 -29.10 -5.85
C ARG A 393 -1.66 -28.36 -6.96
N LEU A 394 -1.68 -27.02 -6.99
CA LEU A 394 -0.89 -26.21 -7.94
C LEU A 394 0.61 -26.48 -7.78
N GLU A 395 1.10 -26.51 -6.55
CA GLU A 395 2.51 -26.80 -6.26
C GLU A 395 2.87 -28.24 -6.62
N LEU A 396 1.99 -29.22 -6.38
CA LEU A 396 2.20 -30.61 -6.80
C LEU A 396 2.25 -30.75 -8.33
N ILE A 397 1.36 -30.09 -9.06
CA ILE A 397 1.40 -30.09 -10.53
C ILE A 397 2.69 -29.42 -11.02
N SER A 398 3.06 -28.29 -10.42
CA SER A 398 4.28 -27.57 -10.77
C SER A 398 5.54 -28.39 -10.46
N GLY A 399 5.57 -29.10 -9.33
CA GLY A 399 6.61 -30.07 -8.98
C GLY A 399 6.67 -31.25 -9.95
N ALA A 400 5.53 -31.76 -10.41
CA ALA A 400 5.48 -32.82 -11.42
C ALA A 400 6.00 -32.33 -12.79
N ILE A 401 5.62 -31.12 -13.22
CA ILE A 401 6.17 -30.49 -14.42
C ILE A 401 7.69 -30.34 -14.28
N ARG A 402 8.18 -29.94 -13.11
CA ARG A 402 9.63 -29.85 -12.85
C ARG A 402 10.32 -31.20 -12.94
N ALA A 403 9.78 -32.23 -12.31
CA ALA A 403 10.32 -33.59 -12.40
C ALA A 403 10.36 -34.09 -13.85
N LEU A 404 9.35 -33.75 -14.66
CA LEU A 404 9.35 -34.02 -16.10
C LEU A 404 10.44 -33.21 -16.82
N THR A 405 10.56 -31.90 -16.56
CA THR A 405 11.63 -31.09 -17.14
C THR A 405 13.01 -31.55 -16.72
N GLN A 406 13.19 -32.05 -15.50
CA GLN A 406 14.45 -32.60 -15.02
C GLN A 406 14.81 -33.87 -15.80
N LYS A 407 13.87 -34.80 -15.99
CA LYS A 407 14.10 -35.98 -16.85
C LYS A 407 14.40 -35.61 -18.30
N VAL A 408 13.73 -34.58 -18.83
CA VAL A 408 14.04 -34.04 -20.16
C VAL A 408 15.44 -33.43 -20.19
N ASN A 409 15.84 -32.71 -19.15
CA ASN A 409 17.18 -32.12 -19.04
C ASN A 409 18.27 -33.20 -18.93
N GLU A 410 18.05 -34.27 -18.17
CA GLU A 410 18.95 -35.43 -18.11
C GLU A 410 19.13 -36.07 -19.49
N ALA A 411 18.07 -36.13 -20.32
CA ALA A 411 18.15 -36.66 -21.68
C ALA A 411 18.78 -35.67 -22.69
N LEU A 412 18.70 -34.36 -22.43
CA LEU A 412 19.24 -33.30 -23.28
C LEU A 412 20.66 -32.85 -22.86
N GLU A 413 21.15 -33.32 -21.72
CA GLU A 413 22.51 -33.08 -21.24
C GLU A 413 23.48 -34.03 -21.94
N ALA A 414 24.34 -33.49 -22.81
CA ALA A 414 25.26 -34.30 -23.60
C ALA A 414 26.43 -34.82 -22.75
N ARG A 415 26.91 -34.00 -21.81
CA ARG A 415 27.97 -34.35 -20.84
C ARG A 415 28.04 -33.34 -19.69
N GLY A 416 27.71 -33.76 -18.47
CA GLY A 416 27.75 -32.91 -17.28
C GLY A 416 29.08 -33.02 -16.49
N PRO A 417 29.37 -32.09 -15.56
CA PRO A 417 30.48 -32.22 -14.61
C PRO A 417 30.41 -33.50 -13.78
N ALA A 418 29.20 -33.95 -13.43
CA ALA A 418 28.98 -35.19 -12.69
C ALA A 418 29.40 -36.43 -13.50
N ASP A 419 29.20 -36.44 -14.82
CA ASP A 419 29.65 -37.54 -15.68
C ASP A 419 31.17 -37.59 -15.79
N ILE A 420 31.82 -36.42 -15.84
CA ILE A 420 33.29 -36.32 -15.84
C ILE A 420 33.85 -36.79 -14.50
N ALA A 421 33.24 -36.37 -13.38
CA ALA A 421 33.64 -36.80 -12.03
C ALA A 421 33.40 -38.29 -11.79
N LYS A 422 32.26 -38.84 -12.26
CA LYS A 422 31.93 -40.26 -12.18
C LYS A 422 32.92 -41.10 -12.98
N LYS A 423 33.20 -40.71 -14.23
CA LYS A 423 34.21 -41.35 -15.07
C LYS A 423 35.58 -41.34 -14.39
N HIS A 424 35.99 -40.20 -13.84
CA HIS A 424 37.25 -40.09 -13.12
C HIS A 424 37.29 -40.96 -11.85
N SER A 425 36.18 -41.06 -11.11
CA SER A 425 36.05 -41.97 -9.97
C SER A 425 36.13 -43.44 -10.38
N GLU A 426 35.52 -43.83 -11.50
CA GLU A 426 35.62 -45.18 -12.05
C GLU A 426 37.04 -45.49 -12.53
N ASP A 427 37.72 -44.51 -13.14
CA ASP A 427 39.12 -44.61 -13.56
C ASP A 427 40.04 -44.78 -12.33
N LEU A 428 39.80 -44.04 -11.24
CA LEU A 428 40.52 -44.19 -9.97
C LEU A 428 40.27 -45.54 -9.30
N GLN A 429 39.03 -46.05 -9.33
CA GLN A 429 38.71 -47.37 -8.78
C GLN A 429 39.40 -48.49 -9.56
N LYS A 430 39.42 -48.41 -10.89
CA LYS A 430 40.14 -49.37 -11.73
C LYS A 430 41.65 -49.30 -11.48
N GLU A 431 42.22 -48.09 -11.43
CA GLU A 431 43.64 -47.88 -11.14
C GLU A 431 44.01 -48.41 -9.74
N PHE A 432 43.15 -48.25 -8.75
CA PHE A 432 43.33 -48.81 -7.40
C PHE A 432 43.27 -50.35 -7.40
N LEU A 433 42.30 -50.94 -8.08
CA LEU A 433 42.16 -52.40 -8.21
C LEU A 433 43.36 -53.01 -8.96
N ASP A 434 43.79 -52.39 -10.06
CA ASP A 434 44.98 -52.80 -10.84
C ASP A 434 46.26 -52.67 -10.02
N HIS A 435 46.39 -51.63 -9.18
CA HIS A 435 47.55 -51.45 -8.31
C HIS A 435 47.61 -52.50 -7.20
N ILE A 436 46.47 -52.84 -6.59
CA ILE A 436 46.39 -53.93 -5.60
C ILE A 436 46.75 -55.27 -6.24
N GLN A 437 46.27 -55.53 -7.47
CA GLN A 437 46.52 -56.80 -8.17
C GLN A 437 47.98 -56.95 -8.62
N ASN A 438 48.61 -55.87 -9.10
CA ASN A 438 49.94 -55.95 -9.73
C ASN A 438 51.09 -55.49 -8.83
N LYS A 439 50.83 -54.71 -7.77
CA LYS A 439 51.84 -54.16 -6.86
C LYS A 439 51.36 -54.13 -5.39
N PRO A 440 50.97 -55.28 -4.80
CA PRO A 440 50.33 -55.34 -3.48
C PRO A 440 51.19 -54.82 -2.31
N ASN A 441 52.52 -54.81 -2.46
CA ASN A 441 53.47 -54.43 -1.40
C ASN A 441 53.97 -52.97 -1.53
N GLN A 442 53.39 -52.16 -2.41
CA GLN A 442 53.73 -50.75 -2.55
C GLN A 442 52.49 -49.88 -2.28
N PRO A 443 52.58 -48.79 -1.49
CA PRO A 443 51.47 -47.88 -1.31
C PRO A 443 51.11 -47.20 -2.63
N LEU A 444 49.82 -47.07 -2.94
CA LEU A 444 49.35 -46.27 -4.07
C LEU A 444 49.62 -44.78 -3.77
N SER A 445 50.75 -44.27 -4.23
CA SER A 445 51.11 -42.85 -4.13
C SER A 445 50.85 -42.17 -5.48
N LYS A 446 49.82 -41.32 -5.55
CA LYS A 446 49.50 -40.55 -6.74
C LYS A 446 49.99 -39.10 -6.58
N PRO A 447 50.84 -38.58 -7.46
CA PRO A 447 51.22 -37.18 -7.43
C PRO A 447 50.02 -36.29 -7.75
N VAL A 448 50.06 -35.06 -7.24
CA VAL A 448 49.06 -34.02 -7.49
C VAL A 448 48.84 -33.85 -9.00
N GLY A 449 47.62 -34.11 -9.47
CA GLY A 449 47.27 -34.10 -10.90
C GLY A 449 46.01 -33.29 -11.17
N PHE A 450 45.92 -32.70 -12.37
CA PHE A 450 44.72 -32.04 -12.86
C PHE A 450 43.94 -33.01 -13.75
N TRP A 451 42.63 -33.09 -13.55
CA TRP A 451 41.71 -33.79 -14.43
C TRP A 451 40.62 -32.83 -14.90
N GLY A 452 40.00 -33.14 -16.02
CA GLY A 452 38.99 -32.26 -16.58
C GLY A 452 38.41 -32.81 -17.88
N GLY A 453 37.41 -32.10 -18.38
CA GLY A 453 36.76 -32.46 -19.63
C GLY A 453 35.76 -31.39 -20.07
N MET A 454 35.36 -31.49 -21.34
CA MET A 454 34.32 -30.62 -21.87
C MET A 454 32.95 -30.98 -21.28
N THR A 455 32.20 -29.96 -20.92
CA THR A 455 30.81 -30.04 -20.48
C THR A 455 29.92 -29.44 -21.56
N GLY A 456 28.69 -29.95 -21.70
CA GLY A 456 27.76 -29.39 -22.65
C GLY A 456 26.38 -30.01 -22.55
N GLY A 457 25.35 -29.22 -22.83
CA GLY A 457 23.98 -29.68 -22.74
C GLY A 457 22.96 -28.60 -23.05
N LEU A 458 21.74 -29.05 -23.37
CA LEU A 458 20.56 -28.20 -23.44
C LEU A 458 19.73 -28.43 -22.19
N ARG A 459 19.16 -27.35 -21.64
CA ARG A 459 18.27 -27.38 -20.48
C ARG A 459 17.03 -26.57 -20.77
N VAL A 460 15.89 -27.07 -20.34
CA VAL A 460 14.59 -26.39 -20.38
C VAL A 460 14.05 -26.36 -18.95
N ASN A 461 13.46 -25.23 -18.57
CA ASN A 461 12.77 -25.09 -17.29
C ASN A 461 11.39 -24.52 -17.54
N ALA A 462 10.36 -25.08 -16.88
CA ALA A 462 9.01 -24.56 -16.90
C ALA A 462 8.44 -24.59 -15.48
N SER A 463 7.82 -23.51 -15.04
CA SER A 463 7.16 -23.44 -13.74
C SER A 463 6.01 -22.44 -13.73
N ARG A 464 4.99 -22.73 -12.91
CA ARG A 464 3.87 -21.84 -12.60
C ARG A 464 3.82 -21.64 -11.09
N ASN A 465 3.92 -20.41 -10.63
CA ASN A 465 3.94 -20.09 -9.21
C ASN A 465 2.86 -19.06 -8.87
N VAL A 466 2.34 -19.10 -7.64
CA VAL A 466 1.43 -18.07 -7.13
C VAL A 466 2.20 -17.17 -6.17
N VAL A 467 2.19 -15.87 -6.44
CA VAL A 467 2.91 -14.85 -5.66
C VAL A 467 1.88 -13.86 -5.07
N THR A 468 2.22 -13.27 -3.92
CA THR A 468 1.41 -12.23 -3.27
C THR A 468 2.21 -10.93 -3.16
N GLY A 469 1.52 -9.79 -3.30
CA GLY A 469 2.13 -8.47 -3.27
C GLY A 469 2.78 -8.07 -4.60
N THR A 470 3.72 -7.13 -4.53
CA THR A 470 4.42 -6.61 -5.71
C THR A 470 5.41 -7.63 -6.28
N TYR A 471 5.29 -7.96 -7.57
CA TYR A 471 6.25 -8.81 -8.29
C TYR A 471 6.47 -8.27 -9.70
N TYR A 472 7.74 -8.02 -10.07
CA TYR A 472 8.10 -7.45 -11.38
C TYR A 472 7.37 -6.13 -11.73
N GLY A 473 6.95 -5.37 -10.73
CA GLY A 473 6.22 -4.10 -10.91
C GLY A 473 4.71 -4.23 -11.09
N SER A 474 4.16 -5.45 -11.07
CA SER A 474 2.72 -5.66 -10.93
C SER A 474 2.33 -5.58 -9.45
N ASP A 475 1.36 -4.73 -9.11
CA ASP A 475 0.82 -4.57 -7.75
C ASP A 475 -0.56 -5.23 -7.66
N SER A 476 -0.61 -6.51 -7.29
CA SER A 476 -1.87 -7.22 -7.10
C SER A 476 -1.81 -8.15 -5.89
N LYS A 477 -2.95 -8.31 -5.21
CA LYS A 477 -3.05 -9.16 -4.01
C LYS A 477 -2.57 -10.60 -4.26
N LEU A 478 -2.93 -11.14 -5.44
CA LEU A 478 -2.56 -12.47 -5.87
C LEU A 478 -2.19 -12.45 -7.36
N GLN A 479 -1.08 -13.06 -7.70
CA GLN A 479 -0.54 -13.09 -9.06
C GLN A 479 -0.13 -14.51 -9.43
N LEU A 480 -0.37 -14.87 -10.68
CA LEU A 480 0.11 -16.10 -11.30
C LEU A 480 1.34 -15.76 -12.13
N VAL A 481 2.44 -16.44 -11.86
CA VAL A 481 3.73 -16.25 -12.54
C VAL A 481 4.04 -17.51 -13.32
N ASP A 482 3.96 -17.41 -14.64
CA ASP A 482 4.39 -18.44 -15.58
C ASP A 482 5.81 -18.13 -16.05
N ASN A 483 6.71 -19.11 -15.93
CA ASN A 483 8.10 -18.98 -16.30
C ASN A 483 8.50 -20.16 -17.18
N ILE A 484 9.05 -19.86 -18.37
CA ILE A 484 9.64 -20.87 -19.24
C ILE A 484 10.97 -20.38 -19.81
N SER A 485 12.01 -21.20 -19.68
CA SER A 485 13.34 -20.91 -20.22
C SER A 485 13.93 -22.08 -20.97
N ALA A 486 14.76 -21.75 -21.96
CA ALA A 486 15.63 -22.67 -22.65
C ALA A 486 17.07 -22.16 -22.54
N GLN A 487 18.00 -23.05 -22.24
CA GLN A 487 19.39 -22.78 -21.95
C GLN A 487 20.26 -23.75 -22.73
N ALA A 488 21.29 -23.25 -23.40
CA ALA A 488 22.36 -24.03 -23.97
C ALA A 488 23.65 -23.71 -23.21
N THR A 489 24.36 -24.75 -22.77
CA THR A 489 25.62 -24.60 -22.06
C THR A 489 26.72 -25.37 -22.76
N VAL A 490 27.89 -24.77 -22.92
CA VAL A 490 29.12 -25.44 -23.38
C VAL A 490 30.26 -24.94 -22.51
N GLY A 491 31.08 -25.84 -21.98
CA GLY A 491 32.16 -25.45 -21.10
C GLY A 491 33.27 -26.47 -20.97
N TYR A 492 34.19 -26.17 -20.08
CA TYR A 492 35.28 -27.04 -19.67
C TYR A 492 35.36 -27.06 -18.16
N PHE A 493 35.24 -28.24 -17.58
CA PHE A 493 35.43 -28.48 -16.16
C PHE A 493 36.85 -28.98 -15.93
N MET A 494 37.54 -28.44 -14.92
CA MET A 494 38.81 -28.93 -14.43
C MET A 494 38.80 -29.00 -12.90
N SER A 495 39.45 -30.01 -12.35
CA SER A 495 39.62 -30.18 -10.91
C SER A 495 41.01 -30.74 -10.61
N LYS A 496 41.47 -30.54 -9.39
CA LYS A 496 42.81 -30.93 -8.94
C LYS A 496 42.71 -31.97 -7.83
N ASP A 497 43.33 -33.12 -8.03
CA ASP A 497 43.46 -34.17 -7.02
C ASP A 497 44.70 -33.97 -6.16
N GLY A 498 44.67 -34.48 -4.92
CA GLY A 498 45.83 -34.50 -4.04
C GLY A 498 46.14 -33.18 -3.33
N VAL A 499 45.22 -32.21 -3.33
CA VAL A 499 45.32 -31.03 -2.45
C VAL A 499 44.82 -31.44 -1.05
N PRO A 500 45.68 -31.44 0.00
CA PRO A 500 45.24 -31.81 1.33
C PRO A 500 44.12 -30.88 1.80
N LYS A 501 42.98 -31.46 2.21
CA LYS A 501 41.84 -30.78 2.83
C LYS A 501 41.02 -29.82 1.94
N ALA A 502 41.24 -29.77 0.63
CA ALA A 502 40.44 -28.93 -0.27
C ALA A 502 40.24 -29.57 -1.65
N VAL A 503 39.06 -29.40 -2.24
CA VAL A 503 38.80 -29.69 -3.66
C VAL A 503 38.80 -28.35 -4.40
N VAL A 504 39.79 -28.14 -5.25
CA VAL A 504 39.89 -26.93 -6.08
C VAL A 504 39.40 -27.30 -7.47
N GLY A 505 38.20 -26.82 -7.82
CA GLY A 505 37.58 -27.00 -9.12
C GLY A 505 37.42 -25.66 -9.83
N GLY A 506 37.78 -25.63 -11.11
CA GLY A 506 37.52 -24.52 -12.02
C GLY A 506 36.58 -25.00 -13.12
N SER A 507 35.55 -24.24 -13.45
CA SER A 507 34.80 -24.47 -14.68
C SER A 507 34.62 -23.18 -15.44
N GLY A 508 34.86 -23.23 -16.74
CA GLY A 508 34.57 -22.13 -17.67
C GLY A 508 33.44 -22.59 -18.57
N ASN A 509 32.24 -22.02 -18.42
CA ASN A 509 31.07 -22.37 -19.22
C ASN A 509 30.53 -21.13 -19.93
N LEU A 510 30.31 -21.22 -21.23
CA LEU A 510 29.45 -20.31 -21.98
C LEU A 510 28.00 -20.81 -21.87
N VAL A 511 27.14 -19.94 -21.38
CA VAL A 511 25.72 -20.18 -21.18
C VAL A 511 24.95 -19.22 -22.06
N ILE A 512 24.09 -19.71 -22.94
CA ILE A 512 23.14 -18.91 -23.70
C ILE A 512 21.75 -19.29 -23.20
N GLN A 513 20.96 -18.34 -22.74
CA GLN A 513 19.64 -18.61 -22.18
C GLN A 513 18.62 -17.59 -22.70
N ARG A 514 17.45 -18.11 -23.10
CA ARG A 514 16.25 -17.32 -23.36
C ARG A 514 15.20 -17.67 -22.32
N ASN A 515 14.64 -16.65 -21.68
CA ASN A 515 13.64 -16.77 -20.64
C ASN A 515 12.37 -15.98 -20.99
N TYR A 516 11.20 -16.56 -20.73
CA TYR A 516 9.90 -15.92 -20.87
C TYR A 516 9.19 -15.95 -19.52
N ILE A 517 8.80 -14.78 -19.02
CA ILE A 517 8.03 -14.63 -17.79
C ILE A 517 6.72 -13.94 -18.14
N HIS A 518 5.61 -14.46 -17.61
CA HIS A 518 4.28 -13.86 -17.70
C HIS A 518 3.70 -13.75 -16.29
N VAL A 519 3.43 -12.52 -15.86
CA VAL A 519 2.81 -12.24 -14.57
C VAL A 519 1.38 -11.75 -14.81
N ARG A 520 0.41 -12.45 -14.23
CA ARG A 520 -1.00 -12.13 -14.37
C ARG A 520 -1.68 -11.91 -13.02
N PRO A 521 -2.45 -10.82 -12.84
CA PRO A 521 -3.29 -10.66 -11.67
C PRO A 521 -4.46 -11.66 -11.68
N VAL A 522 -4.68 -12.33 -10.55
CA VAL A 522 -5.78 -13.28 -10.37
C VAL A 522 -6.59 -12.92 -9.12
N PRO A 523 -7.93 -13.01 -9.15
CA PRO A 523 -8.75 -12.62 -8.00
C PRO A 523 -8.66 -13.63 -6.85
N ASN A 524 -8.47 -14.93 -7.16
CA ASN A 524 -8.41 -16.01 -6.18
C ASN A 524 -7.64 -17.23 -6.70
N LEU A 525 -7.33 -18.17 -5.80
CA LEU A 525 -6.61 -19.41 -6.09
C LEU A 525 -7.39 -20.37 -7.00
N LYS A 526 -8.73 -20.37 -6.94
CA LYS A 526 -9.59 -21.11 -7.89
C LYS A 526 -9.34 -20.69 -9.34
N THR A 527 -9.29 -19.39 -9.58
CA THR A 527 -9.03 -18.83 -10.91
C THR A 527 -7.62 -19.19 -11.36
N ALA A 528 -6.63 -19.11 -10.46
CA ALA A 528 -5.25 -19.55 -10.76
C ALA A 528 -5.17 -21.03 -11.19
N LEU A 529 -5.93 -21.92 -10.55
CA LEU A 529 -6.00 -23.35 -10.90
C LEU A 529 -6.70 -23.65 -12.22
N THR A 530 -7.79 -22.94 -12.48
CA THR A 530 -8.62 -23.13 -13.69
C THR A 530 -8.04 -22.41 -14.90
N THR A 531 -7.08 -21.50 -14.68
CA THR A 531 -6.31 -20.85 -15.73
C THR A 531 -5.65 -21.89 -16.62
N ASN A 532 -5.84 -21.76 -17.93
CA ASN A 532 -5.40 -22.75 -18.90
C ASN A 532 -3.87 -23.00 -18.80
N TRP A 533 -3.48 -24.26 -18.68
CA TRP A 533 -2.07 -24.67 -18.59
C TRP A 533 -1.32 -24.51 -19.92
N SER A 534 -2.02 -24.44 -21.05
CA SER A 534 -1.40 -24.11 -22.33
C SER A 534 -0.75 -22.71 -22.33
N TRP A 535 -1.18 -21.81 -21.43
CA TRP A 535 -0.58 -20.49 -21.28
C TRP A 535 0.77 -20.49 -20.56
N LEU A 536 1.15 -21.61 -19.92
CA LEU A 536 2.53 -21.81 -19.46
C LEU A 536 3.52 -21.72 -20.64
N TRP A 537 3.08 -22.08 -21.85
CA TRP A 537 3.80 -21.81 -23.09
C TRP A 537 3.59 -20.34 -23.52
N VAL A 538 4.24 -19.43 -22.79
CA VAL A 538 4.21 -17.98 -23.02
C VAL A 538 4.47 -17.59 -24.49
N PRO A 539 5.43 -18.21 -25.24
CA PRO A 539 5.64 -17.88 -26.65
C PRO A 539 4.40 -18.11 -27.53
N GLY A 540 3.62 -19.16 -27.25
CA GLY A 540 2.37 -19.44 -27.97
C GLY A 540 1.29 -18.42 -27.64
N PHE A 541 1.20 -17.98 -26.39
CA PHE A 541 0.31 -16.91 -25.98
C PHE A 541 0.65 -15.58 -26.69
N MET A 542 1.93 -15.20 -26.75
CA MET A 542 2.37 -14.00 -27.49
C MET A 542 2.04 -14.10 -28.98
N LYS A 543 2.24 -15.28 -29.59
CA LYS A 543 1.87 -15.51 -30.99
C LYS A 543 0.35 -15.42 -31.21
N LYS A 544 -0.47 -15.85 -30.23
CA LYS A 544 -1.93 -15.68 -30.24
C LYS A 544 -2.30 -14.19 -30.23
N LEU A 545 -1.69 -13.39 -29.35
CA LEU A 545 -1.89 -11.94 -29.32
C LEU A 545 -1.49 -11.26 -30.63
N GLY A 546 -0.32 -11.62 -31.19
CA GLY A 546 0.11 -11.11 -32.49
C GLY A 546 -0.86 -11.48 -33.64
N LYS A 547 -1.53 -12.63 -33.55
CA LYS A 547 -2.61 -13.02 -34.48
C LYS A 547 -3.91 -12.26 -34.25
N MET A 548 -4.21 -11.79 -33.05
CA MET A 548 -5.40 -10.94 -32.83
C MET A 548 -5.26 -9.60 -33.55
N ILE A 549 -4.04 -9.05 -33.54
CA ILE A 549 -3.72 -7.81 -34.26
C ILE A 549 -3.73 -8.04 -35.78
N GLU A 550 -3.20 -9.18 -36.23
CA GLU A 550 -3.08 -9.55 -37.64
C GLU A 550 -3.63 -10.98 -37.87
N PRO A 551 -4.95 -11.11 -38.10
CA PRO A 551 -5.67 -12.39 -38.09
C PRO A 551 -5.38 -13.29 -39.29
N ASP A 552 -4.90 -12.72 -40.40
CA ASP A 552 -4.56 -13.45 -41.62
C ASP A 552 -3.07 -13.27 -41.96
N ALA A 553 -2.32 -14.37 -41.96
CA ALA A 553 -0.90 -14.34 -42.31
C ALA A 553 -0.64 -13.99 -43.79
N ALA A 554 -1.67 -14.07 -44.66
CA ALA A 554 -1.60 -13.68 -46.05
C ALA A 554 -1.94 -12.20 -46.29
N LYS A 555 -2.48 -11.49 -45.28
CA LYS A 555 -2.85 -10.07 -45.36
C LYS A 555 -2.15 -9.29 -44.24
N PRO A 556 -1.01 -8.64 -44.51
CA PRO A 556 -0.32 -7.84 -43.51
C PRO A 556 -1.24 -6.73 -42.97
N VAL A 557 -0.96 -6.23 -41.76
CA VAL A 557 -1.74 -5.13 -41.14
C VAL A 557 -1.89 -3.91 -42.07
N SER A 558 -0.90 -3.70 -42.95
CA SER A 558 -0.91 -2.67 -43.99
C SER A 558 -1.99 -2.84 -45.07
N SER A 559 -2.63 -4.00 -45.18
CA SER A 559 -3.72 -4.28 -46.14
C SER A 559 -5.08 -4.50 -45.47
N LEU A 560 -5.21 -4.22 -44.17
CA LEU A 560 -6.49 -4.26 -43.44
C LEU A 560 -7.20 -2.90 -43.52
N GLU A 561 -8.53 -2.95 -43.54
CA GLU A 561 -9.40 -1.77 -43.47
C GLU A 561 -9.29 -1.09 -42.08
N PRO A 562 -9.44 0.24 -41.99
CA PRO A 562 -9.34 0.98 -40.72
C PRO A 562 -10.19 0.43 -39.58
N ASP A 563 -11.45 0.07 -39.86
CA ASP A 563 -12.37 -0.47 -38.87
C ASP A 563 -11.93 -1.85 -38.35
N GLN A 564 -11.30 -2.66 -39.20
CA GLN A 564 -10.76 -3.97 -38.80
C GLN A 564 -9.55 -3.82 -37.88
N ILE A 565 -8.64 -2.88 -38.20
CA ILE A 565 -7.48 -2.58 -37.35
C ILE A 565 -7.94 -2.08 -35.98
N SER A 566 -8.92 -1.18 -35.98
CA SER A 566 -9.54 -0.62 -34.79
C SER A 566 -10.12 -1.73 -33.89
N ASN A 567 -10.94 -2.63 -34.44
CA ASN A 567 -11.55 -3.73 -33.69
C ASN A 567 -10.52 -4.76 -33.19
N ASN A 568 -9.51 -5.07 -34.00
CA ASN A 568 -8.44 -5.99 -33.61
C ASN A 568 -7.60 -5.44 -32.46
N LEU A 569 -7.32 -4.14 -32.46
CA LEU A 569 -6.58 -3.47 -31.40
C LEU A 569 -7.41 -3.41 -30.10
N ASP A 570 -8.74 -3.23 -30.20
CA ASP A 570 -9.64 -3.33 -29.04
C ASP A 570 -9.59 -4.74 -28.43
N ALA A 571 -9.79 -5.77 -29.25
CA ALA A 571 -9.73 -7.16 -28.79
C ALA A 571 -8.37 -7.51 -28.15
N PHE A 572 -7.28 -6.98 -28.69
CA PHE A 572 -5.94 -7.14 -28.11
C PHE A 572 -5.80 -6.45 -26.74
N LEU A 573 -6.28 -5.20 -26.62
CA LEU A 573 -6.20 -4.44 -25.36
C LEU A 573 -7.15 -4.96 -24.29
N GLU A 574 -8.26 -5.60 -24.68
CA GLU A 574 -9.22 -6.26 -23.80
C GLU A 574 -8.72 -7.62 -23.25
N GLU A 575 -7.93 -8.36 -24.03
CA GLU A 575 -7.32 -9.63 -23.57
C GLU A 575 -6.27 -9.39 -22.46
N LEU A 576 -5.71 -8.18 -22.37
CA LEU A 576 -4.70 -7.78 -21.38
C LEU A 576 -5.33 -7.07 -20.18
N LYS A 577 -5.21 -7.66 -18.98
CA LYS A 577 -5.68 -7.04 -17.75
C LYS A 577 -4.73 -5.95 -17.26
N GLU A 578 -5.25 -4.93 -16.60
CA GLU A 578 -4.43 -3.96 -15.88
C GLU A 578 -3.52 -4.67 -14.87
N GLY A 579 -2.23 -4.32 -14.87
CA GLY A 579 -1.21 -4.98 -14.05
C GLY A 579 -0.64 -6.28 -14.64
N GLU A 580 -1.10 -6.73 -15.82
CA GLU A 580 -0.52 -7.87 -16.53
C GLU A 580 0.77 -7.45 -17.27
N LEU A 581 1.82 -8.28 -17.18
CA LEU A 581 3.09 -8.03 -17.85
C LEU A 581 3.75 -9.30 -18.39
N PHE A 582 4.56 -9.11 -19.44
CA PHE A 582 5.31 -10.17 -20.11
C PHE A 582 6.75 -9.72 -20.31
N THR A 583 7.69 -10.59 -20.00
CA THR A 583 9.12 -10.32 -20.16
C THR A 583 9.76 -11.41 -21.01
N ILE A 584 10.48 -11.02 -22.06
CA ILE A 584 11.41 -11.89 -22.79
C ILE A 584 12.82 -11.46 -22.41
N THR A 585 13.66 -12.36 -21.91
CA THR A 585 15.06 -12.08 -21.56
C THR A 585 16.00 -13.01 -22.32
N ASP A 586 16.84 -12.42 -23.16
CA ASP A 586 17.98 -13.07 -23.82
C ASP A 586 19.24 -12.75 -23.04
N SER A 587 19.92 -13.77 -22.54
CA SER A 587 21.14 -13.63 -21.74
C SER A 587 22.24 -14.53 -22.24
N VAL A 588 23.47 -14.02 -22.17
CA VAL A 588 24.68 -14.79 -22.41
C VAL A 588 25.58 -14.62 -21.20
N GLY A 589 25.95 -15.72 -20.57
CA GLY A 589 26.86 -15.75 -19.44
C GLY A 589 28.15 -16.48 -19.76
N LEU A 590 29.27 -15.87 -19.42
CA LEU A 590 30.55 -16.54 -19.30
C LEU A 590 30.74 -16.89 -17.81
N GLY A 591 30.34 -18.09 -17.43
CA GLY A 591 30.54 -18.61 -16.09
C GLY A 591 31.96 -19.13 -15.95
N ALA A 592 32.91 -18.28 -15.57
CA ALA A 592 34.20 -18.71 -15.04
C ALA A 592 34.06 -18.84 -13.51
N SER A 593 33.80 -20.05 -13.02
CA SER A 593 33.71 -20.34 -11.60
C SER A 593 35.00 -21.02 -11.15
N VAL A 594 35.83 -20.32 -10.38
CA VAL A 594 36.86 -20.96 -9.57
C VAL A 594 36.26 -21.10 -8.18
N SER A 595 35.90 -22.32 -7.81
CA SER A 595 35.39 -22.63 -6.48
C SER A 595 36.42 -23.46 -5.73
N ALA A 596 36.92 -22.92 -4.62
CA ALA A 596 37.58 -23.74 -3.62
C ALA A 596 36.50 -24.25 -2.66
N THR A 597 36.21 -25.55 -2.71
CA THR A 597 35.33 -26.19 -1.72
C THR A 597 36.20 -26.83 -0.68
N ILE A 598 36.11 -26.34 0.56
CA ILE A 598 36.85 -26.88 1.69
C ILE A 598 35.85 -27.62 2.59
N PRO A 599 35.89 -28.97 2.66
CA PRO A 599 35.11 -29.71 3.63
C PRO A 599 35.57 -29.33 5.04
N LEU A 600 34.65 -28.84 5.88
CA LEU A 600 34.99 -28.34 7.21
C LEU A 600 35.63 -29.43 8.10
N LEU A 601 35.20 -30.68 7.94
CA LEU A 601 35.75 -31.85 8.64
C LEU A 601 37.21 -32.13 8.26
N ALA A 602 37.61 -31.80 7.02
CA ALA A 602 39.00 -31.89 6.60
C ALA A 602 39.86 -30.80 7.26
N LEU A 603 39.32 -29.59 7.43
CA LEU A 603 39.94 -28.49 8.19
C LEU A 603 40.16 -28.89 9.66
N LEU A 604 39.17 -29.54 10.27
CA LEU A 604 39.17 -29.97 11.68
C LEU A 604 39.84 -31.33 11.94
N GLY A 605 40.25 -32.07 10.91
CA GLY A 605 41.00 -33.33 11.04
C GLY A 605 40.19 -34.55 11.48
N VAL A 606 38.89 -34.60 11.16
CA VAL A 606 37.96 -35.66 11.60
C VAL A 606 37.40 -36.42 10.39
N ASP A 607 37.51 -37.75 10.36
CA ASP A 607 37.01 -38.64 9.27
C ASP A 607 35.47 -38.88 9.36
N PRO A 608 34.79 -39.34 8.29
CA PRO A 608 33.46 -38.86 7.93
C PRO A 608 32.31 -39.53 8.69
N LEU A 609 31.82 -38.88 9.74
CA LEU A 609 30.46 -39.09 10.25
C LEU A 609 29.47 -38.28 9.41
N GLY A 610 29.23 -38.63 8.13
CA GLY A 610 28.08 -38.21 7.31
C GLY A 610 27.65 -36.72 7.28
N VAL A 611 28.46 -35.78 7.77
CA VAL A 611 28.12 -34.37 7.97
C VAL A 611 28.91 -33.52 6.97
N GLY A 612 28.23 -32.95 5.97
CA GLY A 612 28.83 -32.14 4.92
C GLY A 612 28.78 -30.65 5.25
N GLY A 613 29.84 -30.11 5.86
CA GLY A 613 30.06 -28.66 5.89
C GLY A 613 30.88 -28.23 4.68
N THR A 614 30.35 -27.32 3.85
CA THR A 614 31.07 -26.78 2.68
C THR A 614 31.25 -25.27 2.79
N PHE A 615 32.47 -24.83 2.52
CA PHE A 615 32.80 -23.42 2.35
C PHE A 615 33.17 -23.18 0.89
N THR A 616 32.50 -22.25 0.23
CA THR A 616 32.71 -21.94 -1.19
C THR A 616 32.99 -20.45 -1.36
N ILE A 617 34.19 -20.14 -1.79
CA ILE A 617 34.56 -18.80 -2.29
C ILE A 617 34.72 -18.93 -3.80
N GLY A 618 34.09 -18.04 -4.56
CA GLY A 618 34.35 -17.93 -5.99
C GLY A 618 33.81 -16.64 -6.59
N PRO A 619 34.51 -16.06 -7.59
CA PRO A 619 33.89 -15.09 -8.47
C PRO A 619 32.76 -15.79 -9.24
N SER A 620 31.60 -15.14 -9.33
CA SER A 620 30.49 -15.58 -10.17
C SER A 620 30.16 -14.47 -11.15
N ALA A 621 30.70 -14.58 -12.37
CA ALA A 621 30.24 -13.74 -13.46
C ALA A 621 28.78 -14.15 -13.78
N GLN A 622 27.83 -13.29 -13.39
CA GLN A 622 26.43 -13.44 -13.80
C GLN A 622 26.30 -12.95 -15.24
N GLY A 623 25.45 -13.61 -16.02
CA GLY A 623 25.38 -13.36 -17.45
C GLY A 623 25.01 -11.93 -17.82
N THR A 624 25.49 -11.50 -18.99
CA THR A 624 25.05 -10.26 -19.63
C THR A 624 23.66 -10.50 -20.22
N ILE A 625 22.68 -9.68 -19.83
CA ILE A 625 21.39 -9.62 -20.50
C ILE A 625 21.61 -8.87 -21.82
N LEU A 626 21.67 -9.62 -22.90
CA LEU A 626 21.83 -9.07 -24.25
C LEU A 626 20.61 -8.26 -24.65
N ARG A 627 19.41 -8.74 -24.30
CA ARG A 627 18.18 -8.03 -24.57
C ARG A 627 17.08 -8.49 -23.64
N ARG A 628 16.39 -7.55 -23.01
CA ARG A 628 15.14 -7.80 -22.32
C ARG A 628 14.04 -6.91 -22.88
N THR A 629 12.92 -7.52 -23.27
CA THR A 629 11.73 -6.83 -23.75
C THR A 629 10.62 -7.06 -22.74
N THR A 630 10.11 -6.00 -22.11
CA THR A 630 9.00 -6.06 -21.15
C THR A 630 7.79 -5.32 -21.71
N PHE A 631 6.63 -5.95 -21.68
CA PHE A 631 5.33 -5.35 -21.97
C PHE A 631 4.56 -5.18 -20.67
N VAL A 632 3.99 -4.01 -20.43
CA VAL A 632 3.21 -3.72 -19.22
C VAL A 632 1.89 -3.07 -19.60
N ARG A 633 0.77 -3.61 -19.10
CA ARG A 633 -0.55 -2.99 -19.18
C ARG A 633 -0.81 -2.16 -17.93
N THR A 634 -0.92 -0.85 -18.11
CA THR A 634 -1.21 0.15 -17.06
C THR A 634 -2.59 0.77 -17.27
N ALA A 635 -3.10 1.50 -16.28
CA ALA A 635 -4.32 2.32 -16.43
C ALA A 635 -4.21 3.32 -17.58
N ASP A 636 -3.02 3.90 -17.78
CA ASP A 636 -2.73 4.89 -18.83
C ASP A 636 -2.49 4.24 -20.21
N GLY A 637 -2.48 2.91 -20.28
CA GLY A 637 -2.34 2.17 -21.53
C GLY A 637 -1.18 1.17 -21.56
N LEU A 638 -0.64 0.91 -22.74
CA LEU A 638 0.42 -0.08 -22.95
C LEU A 638 1.80 0.59 -22.91
N GLN A 639 2.75 -0.05 -22.22
CA GLN A 639 4.14 0.39 -22.15
C GLN A 639 5.07 -0.74 -22.57
N VAL A 640 6.14 -0.39 -23.28
CA VAL A 640 7.16 -1.33 -23.76
C VAL A 640 8.54 -0.86 -23.34
N TYR A 641 9.30 -1.75 -22.69
CA TYR A 641 10.66 -1.48 -22.22
C TYR A 641 11.65 -2.41 -22.92
N LEU A 642 12.67 -1.83 -23.55
CA LEU A 642 13.78 -2.56 -24.17
C LEU A 642 15.06 -2.30 -23.39
N GLN A 643 15.69 -3.36 -22.89
CA GLN A 643 16.76 -3.23 -21.91
C GLN A 643 17.98 -4.04 -22.32
N HIS A 644 19.15 -3.46 -22.07
CA HIS A 644 20.42 -4.17 -22.04
C HIS A 644 20.97 -4.04 -20.63
N ALA A 645 21.51 -5.12 -20.07
CA ALA A 645 22.05 -5.09 -18.71
C ALA A 645 23.25 -6.01 -18.54
N HIS A 646 24.19 -5.56 -17.72
CA HIS A 646 25.39 -6.27 -17.37
C HIS A 646 25.54 -6.28 -15.85
N THR A 647 25.84 -7.46 -15.29
CA THR A 647 25.94 -7.64 -13.85
C THR A 647 27.20 -8.42 -13.50
N GLU A 648 28.02 -7.85 -12.62
CA GLU A 648 29.17 -8.53 -12.02
C GLU A 648 28.86 -8.84 -10.56
N SER A 649 29.21 -10.03 -10.09
CA SER A 649 28.99 -10.42 -8.69
C SER A 649 30.18 -11.18 -8.11
N LEU A 650 30.45 -10.92 -6.84
CA LEU A 650 31.39 -11.67 -6.02
C LEU A 650 30.64 -12.13 -4.76
N SER A 651 30.65 -13.43 -4.49
CA SER A 651 30.00 -13.97 -3.30
C SER A 651 30.90 -14.95 -2.54
N ALA A 652 30.77 -14.94 -1.23
CA ALA A 652 31.32 -15.93 -0.32
C ALA A 652 30.17 -16.64 0.37
N ASN A 653 30.08 -17.95 0.21
CA ASN A 653 28.99 -18.77 0.71
C ASN A 653 29.52 -19.83 1.68
N PHE A 654 28.83 -19.98 2.80
CA PHE A 654 29.06 -21.05 3.77
C PHE A 654 27.76 -21.82 3.93
N ASP A 655 27.81 -23.13 3.71
CA ASP A 655 26.65 -24.03 3.82
C ASP A 655 27.00 -25.21 4.71
N PHE A 656 26.23 -25.37 5.78
CA PHE A 656 26.29 -26.52 6.68
C PHE A 656 25.00 -27.32 6.56
N SER A 657 25.12 -28.50 5.96
CA SER A 657 24.02 -29.39 5.67
C SER A 657 24.30 -30.80 6.20
N PHE A 658 23.27 -31.43 6.78
CA PHE A 658 23.31 -32.83 7.19
C PHE A 658 22.34 -33.61 6.28
N TRP A 659 21.22 -34.12 6.78
CA TRP A 659 20.07 -34.54 5.95
C TRP A 659 19.13 -33.37 5.60
N MET A 660 19.32 -32.21 6.24
CA MET A 660 18.64 -30.96 5.96
C MET A 660 19.64 -29.80 6.00
N ASN A 661 19.28 -28.66 5.39
CA ASN A 661 20.06 -27.43 5.51
C ASN A 661 19.90 -26.81 6.90
N VAL A 662 20.98 -26.75 7.68
CA VAL A 662 20.95 -26.22 9.06
C VAL A 662 21.36 -24.76 9.08
N LEU A 663 22.46 -24.39 8.44
CA LEU A 663 22.97 -23.02 8.40
C LEU A 663 23.49 -22.70 7.00
N LYS A 664 23.00 -21.61 6.40
CA LYS A 664 23.53 -21.06 5.16
C LYS A 664 23.81 -19.58 5.36
N THR A 665 25.04 -19.15 5.11
CA THR A 665 25.39 -17.73 5.11
C THR A 665 26.00 -17.35 3.77
N SER A 666 25.69 -16.14 3.32
CA SER A 666 26.16 -15.60 2.04
C SER A 666 26.48 -14.14 2.21
N ILE A 667 27.65 -13.72 1.75
CA ILE A 667 28.04 -12.32 1.66
C ILE A 667 28.32 -12.04 0.19
N GLY A 668 27.61 -11.08 -0.39
CA GLY A 668 27.69 -10.72 -1.79
C GLY A 668 28.06 -9.25 -1.98
N ALA A 669 28.83 -8.97 -3.02
CA ALA A 669 28.96 -7.66 -3.62
C ALA A 669 28.60 -7.79 -5.10
N GLN A 670 27.78 -6.88 -5.61
CA GLN A 670 27.32 -6.90 -7.00
C GLN A 670 27.37 -5.50 -7.58
N ARG A 671 27.70 -5.40 -8.87
CA ARG A 671 27.59 -4.16 -9.63
C ARG A 671 26.77 -4.43 -10.88
N GLY A 672 25.60 -3.80 -10.97
CA GLY A 672 24.76 -3.81 -12.15
C GLY A 672 24.90 -2.52 -12.94
N ALA A 673 24.87 -2.61 -14.27
CA ALA A 673 24.65 -1.47 -15.16
C ALA A 673 23.57 -1.85 -16.17
N SER A 674 22.66 -0.93 -16.50
CA SER A 674 21.61 -1.18 -17.48
C SER A 674 21.27 0.06 -18.29
N SER A 675 20.91 -0.13 -19.55
CA SER A 675 20.33 0.89 -20.41
C SER A 675 18.93 0.43 -20.81
N THR A 676 17.92 1.18 -20.41
CA THR A 676 16.50 0.94 -20.71
C THR A 676 16.00 1.99 -21.68
N ARG A 677 15.31 1.55 -22.73
CA ARG A 677 14.56 2.39 -23.67
C ARG A 677 13.08 2.14 -23.42
N ALA A 678 12.38 3.14 -22.92
CA ALA A 678 10.96 3.06 -22.56
C ALA A 678 10.10 3.77 -23.60
N TYR A 679 9.11 3.04 -24.13
CA TYR A 679 8.12 3.51 -25.08
C TYR A 679 6.74 3.50 -24.41
N LEU A 680 6.15 4.68 -24.30
CA LEU A 680 4.84 4.87 -23.68
C LEU A 680 3.81 4.97 -24.82
N LEU A 681 3.13 3.86 -25.12
CA LEU A 681 2.22 3.77 -26.26
C LEU A 681 0.81 4.28 -25.93
N GLY A 682 0.52 4.52 -24.65
CA GLY A 682 -0.77 5.02 -24.19
C GLY A 682 -1.93 4.06 -24.48
N THR A 683 -3.15 4.59 -24.43
CA THR A 683 -4.37 3.89 -24.86
C THR A 683 -4.47 3.87 -26.39
N LYS A 684 -5.48 3.19 -26.92
CA LYS A 684 -5.77 3.18 -28.36
C LYS A 684 -5.73 4.60 -28.96
N PRO A 685 -4.91 4.85 -30.01
CA PRO A 685 -4.90 6.12 -30.71
C PRO A 685 -6.25 6.44 -31.35
N LYS A 686 -6.60 7.72 -31.51
CA LYS A 686 -7.87 8.11 -32.16
C LYS A 686 -7.79 8.07 -33.69
N GLY A 687 -6.62 8.32 -34.27
CA GLY A 687 -6.42 8.33 -35.72
C GLY A 687 -6.20 6.92 -36.29
N ALA A 688 -6.83 6.62 -37.42
CA ALA A 688 -6.70 5.33 -38.10
C ALA A 688 -5.24 5.01 -38.50
N ASP A 689 -4.48 6.02 -38.96
CA ASP A 689 -3.07 5.84 -39.34
C ASP A 689 -2.18 5.52 -38.14
N GLU A 690 -2.42 6.16 -36.99
CA GLU A 690 -1.69 5.87 -35.74
C GLU A 690 -2.05 4.49 -35.20
N GLN A 691 -3.33 4.11 -35.22
CA GLN A 691 -3.78 2.75 -34.87
C GLN A 691 -3.08 1.70 -35.75
N ARG A 692 -2.98 1.96 -37.06
CA ARG A 692 -2.26 1.09 -38.01
C ARG A 692 -0.78 0.99 -37.65
N ARG A 693 -0.09 2.11 -37.38
CA ARG A 693 1.33 2.10 -36.98
C ARG A 693 1.55 1.34 -35.67
N MET A 694 0.68 1.57 -34.67
CA MET A 694 0.70 0.82 -33.40
C MET A 694 0.53 -0.68 -33.63
N ALA A 695 -0.46 -1.09 -34.42
CA ALA A 695 -0.72 -2.49 -34.73
C ALA A 695 0.48 -3.16 -35.44
N ILE A 696 1.12 -2.50 -36.40
CA ILE A 696 2.32 -3.02 -37.08
C ILE A 696 3.48 -3.18 -36.07
N ALA A 697 3.75 -2.15 -35.26
CA ALA A 697 4.83 -2.17 -34.28
C ALA A 697 4.63 -3.30 -33.24
N LEU A 698 3.42 -3.45 -32.72
CA LEU A 698 3.08 -4.51 -31.77
C LEU A 698 3.11 -5.90 -32.40
N SER A 699 2.59 -6.07 -33.62
CA SER A 699 2.65 -7.37 -34.32
C SER A 699 4.11 -7.83 -34.53
N ALA A 700 4.98 -6.92 -35.00
CA ALA A 700 6.40 -7.21 -35.19
C ALA A 700 7.11 -7.58 -33.88
N LEU A 701 6.80 -6.87 -32.80
CA LEU A 701 7.39 -7.14 -31.49
C LEU A 701 6.86 -8.44 -30.86
N LEU A 702 5.57 -8.76 -30.98
CA LEU A 702 4.97 -9.98 -30.42
C LEU A 702 5.36 -11.25 -31.19
N LYS A 703 5.49 -11.17 -32.52
CA LYS A 703 5.79 -12.33 -33.37
C LYS A 703 7.28 -12.64 -33.46
N ALA A 704 8.11 -11.60 -33.57
CA ALA A 704 9.54 -11.74 -33.85
C ALA A 704 10.45 -11.10 -32.79
N ASN A 705 9.87 -10.44 -31.77
CA ASN A 705 10.62 -9.56 -30.86
C ASN A 705 11.48 -8.55 -31.65
N ASN A 706 10.97 -8.03 -32.77
CA ASN A 706 11.65 -6.98 -33.55
C ASN A 706 11.17 -5.61 -33.07
N SER A 707 12.10 -4.81 -32.53
CA SER A 707 11.79 -3.46 -32.04
C SER A 707 11.95 -2.37 -33.09
N GLU A 708 12.53 -2.64 -34.25
CA GLU A 708 12.91 -1.63 -35.25
C GLU A 708 11.75 -0.68 -35.61
N ILE A 709 10.57 -1.24 -35.92
CA ILE A 709 9.37 -0.46 -36.24
C ILE A 709 8.90 0.39 -35.04
N LEU A 710 8.99 -0.16 -33.83
CA LEU A 710 8.65 0.56 -32.60
C LEU A 710 9.59 1.76 -32.39
N GLU A 711 10.90 1.57 -32.61
CA GLU A 711 11.90 2.63 -32.40
C GLU A 711 11.85 3.73 -33.46
N ASP A 712 11.46 3.39 -34.69
CA ASP A 712 11.28 4.34 -35.79
C ASP A 712 9.99 5.17 -35.62
N THR A 713 8.95 4.54 -35.09
CA THR A 713 7.62 5.15 -34.99
C THR A 713 7.44 6.02 -33.74
N TYR A 714 8.02 5.63 -32.60
CA TYR A 714 7.74 6.24 -31.30
C TYR A 714 8.98 6.83 -30.62
N GLY A 715 8.81 8.02 -30.05
CA GLY A 715 9.81 8.61 -29.17
C GLY A 715 10.05 7.76 -27.92
N LYS A 716 11.28 7.76 -27.41
CA LYS A 716 11.70 6.93 -26.27
C LYS A 716 12.33 7.73 -25.15
N TYR A 717 12.06 7.32 -23.92
CA TYR A 717 12.89 7.68 -22.79
C TYR A 717 14.10 6.75 -22.74
N VAL A 718 15.29 7.30 -22.50
CA VAL A 718 16.50 6.51 -22.25
C VAL A 718 16.88 6.65 -20.78
N LEU A 719 16.87 5.51 -20.08
CA LEU A 719 17.28 5.40 -18.67
C LEU A 719 18.60 4.64 -18.60
N LYS A 720 19.63 5.26 -18.03
CA LYS A 720 20.92 4.60 -17.78
C LYS A 720 21.09 4.41 -16.29
N HIS A 721 21.18 3.16 -15.85
CA HIS A 721 21.26 2.77 -14.46
C HIS A 721 22.65 2.25 -14.11
N GLU A 722 23.16 2.64 -12.95
CA GLU A 722 24.32 2.04 -12.30
C GLU A 722 23.95 1.69 -10.85
N MET A 723 24.16 0.44 -10.45
CA MET A 723 23.66 -0.06 -9.18
C MET A 723 24.67 -0.97 -8.47
N PRO A 724 25.66 -0.39 -7.77
CA PRO A 724 26.49 -1.15 -6.85
C PRO A 724 25.70 -1.52 -5.58
N SER A 725 25.74 -2.79 -5.21
CA SER A 725 25.05 -3.33 -4.04
C SER A 725 25.96 -4.27 -3.23
N LYS A 726 25.68 -4.33 -1.93
CA LYS A 726 26.27 -5.29 -1.00
C LYS A 726 25.14 -6.01 -0.29
N SER A 727 25.19 -7.33 -0.29
CA SER A 727 24.19 -8.17 0.33
C SER A 727 24.81 -9.08 1.40
N ARG A 728 24.03 -9.35 2.44
CA ARG A 728 24.36 -10.34 3.47
C ARG A 728 23.12 -11.15 3.73
N LYS A 729 23.18 -12.46 3.55
CA LYS A 729 22.09 -13.39 3.80
C LYS A 729 22.55 -14.41 4.83
N ALA A 730 21.67 -14.75 5.76
CA ALA A 730 21.86 -15.84 6.70
C ALA A 730 20.55 -16.61 6.83
N LYS A 731 20.60 -17.92 6.83
CA LYS A 731 19.47 -18.82 7.05
C LYS A 731 19.90 -19.83 8.10
N PHE A 732 19.09 -20.00 9.12
CA PHE A 732 19.23 -21.06 10.11
C PHE A 732 17.92 -21.83 10.14
N LEU A 733 17.92 -23.08 9.69
CA LEU A 733 16.71 -23.88 9.53
C LEU A 733 15.61 -23.09 8.79
N ARG A 734 14.48 -22.82 9.45
CA ARG A 734 13.37 -22.03 8.91
C ARG A 734 13.56 -20.50 9.00
N TRP A 735 14.49 -20.01 9.82
CA TRP A 735 14.72 -18.57 10.04
C TRP A 735 15.65 -18.01 8.96
N GLN A 736 15.33 -16.82 8.47
CA GLN A 736 16.11 -16.15 7.44
C GLN A 736 16.30 -14.68 7.78
N TRP A 737 17.52 -14.17 7.57
CA TRP A 737 17.92 -12.79 7.70
C TRP A 737 18.57 -12.34 6.40
N SER A 738 18.24 -11.15 5.94
CA SER A 738 18.89 -10.52 4.79
C SER A 738 19.14 -9.04 5.06
N GLY A 739 20.26 -8.54 4.56
CA GLY A 739 20.56 -7.12 4.55
C GLY A 739 21.12 -6.73 3.19
N VAL A 740 20.62 -5.63 2.65
CA VAL A 740 21.06 -5.07 1.37
C VAL A 740 21.41 -3.60 1.59
N GLU A 741 22.60 -3.20 1.14
CA GLU A 741 23.02 -1.80 1.04
C GLU A 741 23.29 -1.52 -0.44
N GLU A 742 22.53 -0.62 -1.04
CA GLU A 742 22.49 -0.42 -2.49
C GLU A 742 22.57 1.07 -2.78
N SER A 743 23.40 1.43 -3.76
CA SER A 743 23.37 2.76 -4.35
C SER A 743 22.85 2.63 -5.76
N HIS A 744 22.06 3.61 -6.20
CA HIS A 744 21.45 3.61 -7.51
C HIS A 744 21.59 5.00 -8.13
N ARG A 745 22.27 5.05 -9.26
CA ARG A 745 22.33 6.22 -10.12
C ARG A 745 21.44 5.94 -11.32
N VAL A 746 20.57 6.89 -11.66
CA VAL A 746 19.82 6.86 -12.92
C VAL A 746 19.98 8.17 -13.65
N GLU A 747 20.31 8.06 -14.94
CA GLU A 747 20.31 9.18 -15.86
C GLU A 747 19.14 9.02 -16.83
N ILE A 748 18.31 10.05 -16.94
CA ILE A 748 17.02 10.02 -17.63
C ILE A 748 17.07 11.05 -18.74
N GLN A 749 16.91 10.58 -19.97
CA GLN A 749 16.84 11.41 -21.17
C GLN A 749 15.44 11.26 -21.78
N PRO A 750 14.65 12.35 -21.89
CA PRO A 750 13.35 12.32 -22.54
C PRO A 750 13.47 12.15 -24.06
N PRO A 751 12.37 11.84 -24.77
CA PRO A 751 12.35 11.80 -26.23
C PRO A 751 12.78 13.15 -26.84
N GLU A 752 13.59 13.11 -27.90
CA GLU A 752 13.93 14.30 -28.67
C GLU A 752 12.72 14.70 -29.55
N ASP A 753 12.02 15.76 -29.19
CA ASP A 753 10.92 16.29 -30.01
C ASP A 753 11.47 17.18 -31.14
N THR A 754 11.17 16.81 -32.38
CA THR A 754 11.59 17.52 -33.60
C THR A 754 10.66 18.69 -33.98
N GLN A 755 9.55 18.92 -33.27
CA GLN A 755 8.54 19.93 -33.65
C GLN A 755 8.44 21.15 -32.72
N VAL A 756 9.22 21.26 -31.64
CA VAL A 756 9.16 22.39 -30.69
C VAL A 756 10.29 23.41 -30.94
N PRO A 757 10.02 24.73 -31.05
CA PRO A 757 11.05 25.74 -31.32
C PRO A 757 12.12 25.82 -30.20
N PRO A 758 13.40 26.07 -30.55
CA PRO A 758 14.54 25.99 -29.61
C PRO A 758 14.47 26.94 -28.39
N ARG A 759 13.66 27.99 -28.45
CA ARG A 759 13.55 28.98 -27.36
C ARG A 759 12.75 28.49 -26.14
N TYR A 760 12.06 27.36 -26.23
CA TYR A 760 11.32 26.75 -25.11
C TYR A 760 12.01 25.51 -24.51
N GLN A 761 13.18 25.11 -25.03
CA GLN A 761 13.88 23.85 -24.69
C GLN A 761 15.01 23.99 -23.64
N ALA A 762 14.98 25.02 -22.78
CA ALA A 762 16.06 25.24 -21.81
C ALA A 762 15.90 24.45 -20.48
N ARG A 763 14.78 23.73 -20.28
CA ARG A 763 14.47 23.03 -19.02
C ARG A 763 14.46 21.48 -19.07
N ASP A 764 14.57 20.82 -20.23
CA ASP A 764 14.04 19.44 -20.41
C ASP A 764 14.94 18.41 -21.14
N HIS A 765 16.25 18.27 -20.87
CA HIS A 765 17.03 17.30 -21.69
C HIS A 765 17.81 16.19 -20.98
N LYS A 766 18.18 16.31 -19.70
CA LYS A 766 18.78 15.17 -18.98
C LYS A 766 18.72 15.39 -17.48
N ARG A 767 18.14 14.43 -16.74
CA ARG A 767 18.13 14.45 -15.28
C ARG A 767 19.00 13.30 -14.74
N LYS A 768 19.80 13.59 -13.73
CA LYS A 768 20.57 12.60 -12.97
C LYS A 768 19.99 12.52 -11.58
N LEU A 769 19.49 11.36 -11.22
CA LEU A 769 19.00 11.08 -9.88
C LEU A 769 19.91 10.06 -9.21
N PHE A 770 20.03 10.21 -7.89
CA PHE A 770 20.79 9.30 -7.06
C PHE A 770 19.96 8.88 -5.85
N SER A 771 19.95 7.57 -5.58
CA SER A 771 19.27 6.96 -4.43
C SER A 771 20.24 6.05 -3.68
N HIS A 772 20.17 6.06 -2.35
CA HIS A 772 20.86 5.08 -1.52
C HIS A 772 19.87 4.38 -0.59
N ARG A 773 19.86 3.05 -0.64
CA ARG A 773 18.92 2.19 0.06
C ARG A 773 19.64 1.29 1.06
N ILE A 774 19.14 1.25 2.29
CA ILE A 774 19.56 0.33 3.35
C ILE A 774 18.34 -0.51 3.77
N LEU A 775 18.34 -1.79 3.41
CA LEU A 775 17.28 -2.73 3.74
C LEU A 775 17.78 -3.78 4.75
N ARG A 776 16.99 -4.01 5.79
CA ARG A 776 17.25 -5.06 6.80
C ARG A 776 15.98 -5.87 7.02
N ARG A 777 16.06 -7.17 6.73
CA ARG A 777 14.91 -8.09 6.78
C ARG A 777 15.20 -9.31 7.63
N SER A 778 14.15 -9.79 8.31
CA SER A 778 14.14 -11.05 9.04
C SER A 778 12.79 -11.74 8.88
N GLY A 779 12.75 -13.06 8.85
CA GLY A 779 11.50 -13.80 8.69
C GLY A 779 11.65 -15.30 8.88
N THR A 780 10.55 -16.03 8.63
CA THR A 780 10.55 -17.49 8.57
C THR A 780 9.97 -17.96 7.25
N ASN A 781 10.60 -18.99 6.66
CA ASN A 781 10.16 -19.68 5.46
C ASN A 781 9.85 -21.14 5.84
N ASP A 782 8.66 -21.34 6.41
CA ASP A 782 8.26 -22.63 6.97
C ASP A 782 7.99 -23.68 5.87
N TYR A 783 7.50 -23.26 4.69
CA TYR A 783 7.25 -24.15 3.55
C TYR A 783 8.55 -24.71 2.93
N ASN A 784 9.53 -23.85 2.64
CA ASN A 784 10.82 -24.32 2.12
C ASN A 784 11.51 -25.24 3.13
N PHE A 785 11.42 -24.92 4.43
CA PHE A 785 11.95 -25.80 5.47
C PHE A 785 11.29 -27.19 5.45
N LEU A 786 9.97 -27.27 5.34
CA LEU A 786 9.25 -28.54 5.25
C LEU A 786 9.61 -29.31 3.96
N ALA A 787 9.70 -28.61 2.82
CA ALA A 787 10.10 -29.21 1.55
C ALA A 787 11.51 -29.83 1.64
N GLN A 788 12.46 -29.11 2.22
CA GLN A 788 13.84 -29.60 2.46
C GLN A 788 13.89 -30.81 3.40
N VAL A 789 13.06 -30.82 4.44
CA VAL A 789 12.93 -31.98 5.35
C VAL A 789 12.43 -33.20 4.58
N LEU A 790 11.35 -33.05 3.79
CA LEU A 790 10.76 -34.15 3.03
C LEU A 790 11.71 -34.69 1.96
N GLU A 791 12.44 -33.81 1.27
CA GLU A 791 13.46 -34.20 0.30
C GLU A 791 14.61 -35.00 0.94
N GLY A 792 15.06 -34.59 2.13
CA GLY A 792 16.07 -35.34 2.89
C GLY A 792 15.64 -36.76 3.26
N PHE A 793 14.35 -37.00 3.45
CA PHE A 793 13.81 -38.34 3.75
C PHE A 793 13.39 -39.15 2.51
N PHE A 794 13.03 -38.48 1.42
CA PHE A 794 12.51 -39.09 0.18
C PHE A 794 13.25 -38.54 -1.05
N PRO A 795 14.55 -38.87 -1.22
CA PRO A 795 15.35 -38.37 -2.34
C PRO A 795 14.78 -38.82 -3.69
N GLY A 796 14.64 -37.89 -4.65
CA GLY A 796 14.15 -38.16 -6.01
C GLY A 796 12.67 -37.84 -6.27
N HIS A 797 11.91 -37.36 -5.28
CA HIS A 797 10.49 -37.02 -5.43
C HIS A 797 10.20 -35.56 -5.85
N GLY A 798 11.21 -34.78 -6.27
CA GLY A 798 11.01 -33.50 -6.98
C GLY A 798 10.31 -32.39 -6.19
N LEU A 799 10.29 -32.48 -4.85
CA LEU A 799 9.78 -31.44 -3.95
C LEU A 799 10.81 -30.33 -3.67
N GLU A 800 11.81 -30.14 -4.54
CA GLU A 800 12.64 -28.94 -4.49
C GLU A 800 11.73 -27.71 -4.69
N SER A 801 11.72 -26.82 -3.68
CA SER A 801 10.93 -25.60 -3.70
C SER A 801 11.47 -24.62 -4.75
N ALA A 802 11.02 -24.74 -6.00
CA ALA A 802 11.27 -23.74 -7.05
C ALA A 802 10.12 -22.72 -7.19
N GLY A 803 9.30 -22.56 -6.16
CA GLY A 803 8.21 -21.56 -6.12
C GLY A 803 8.49 -20.44 -5.13
N ALA A 804 8.83 -19.25 -5.62
CA ALA A 804 8.89 -18.00 -4.85
C ALA A 804 9.87 -17.94 -3.67
N ALA A 805 11.01 -18.65 -3.72
CA ALA A 805 12.15 -18.37 -2.84
C ALA A 805 12.89 -17.09 -3.31
N GLY A 806 12.15 -15.98 -3.47
CA GLY A 806 12.79 -14.67 -3.45
C GLY A 806 13.43 -14.45 -2.08
N ASP A 807 14.32 -13.46 -1.96
CA ASP A 807 14.94 -13.16 -0.68
C ASP A 807 13.95 -12.79 0.44
N ASN A 808 12.67 -12.57 0.11
CA ASN A 808 11.60 -12.28 1.06
C ASN A 808 10.89 -13.56 1.55
N PRO A 809 11.01 -13.93 2.83
CA PRO A 809 10.30 -15.09 3.35
C PRO A 809 8.77 -15.02 3.22
N SER A 810 8.16 -13.82 3.25
CA SER A 810 6.69 -13.67 3.12
C SER A 810 6.15 -14.07 1.74
N SER A 811 6.98 -14.03 0.69
CA SER A 811 6.59 -14.46 -0.66
C SER A 811 6.41 -15.97 -0.75
N SER A 812 7.03 -16.73 0.15
CA SER A 812 6.82 -18.18 0.29
C SER A 812 5.54 -18.47 1.07
N PHE A 813 4.86 -19.55 0.71
CA PHE A 813 3.62 -19.97 1.36
C PHE A 813 3.77 -20.12 2.88
N LEU A 814 2.83 -19.55 3.64
CA LEU A 814 2.85 -19.44 5.11
C LEU A 814 4.07 -18.72 5.71
N GLY A 815 4.96 -18.21 4.86
CA GLY A 815 6.08 -17.42 5.29
C GLY A 815 5.64 -16.09 5.89
N LYS A 816 6.52 -15.54 6.72
CA LYS A 816 6.32 -14.22 7.33
C LYS A 816 7.65 -13.50 7.38
N SER A 817 7.63 -12.20 7.20
CA SER A 817 8.81 -11.36 7.29
C SER A 817 8.48 -10.02 7.91
N ARG A 818 9.51 -9.42 8.48
CA ARG A 818 9.52 -8.01 8.90
C ARG A 818 10.78 -7.38 8.37
N TRP A 819 10.69 -6.15 7.88
CA TRP A 819 11.86 -5.43 7.41
C TRP A 819 11.76 -3.94 7.63
N THR A 820 12.92 -3.31 7.65
CA THR A 820 13.09 -1.86 7.62
C THR A 820 13.77 -1.50 6.31
N ASN A 821 13.24 -0.48 5.63
CA ASN A 821 13.78 0.06 4.40
C ASN A 821 14.03 1.56 4.58
N ILE A 822 15.28 2.00 4.44
CA ILE A 822 15.64 3.42 4.48
C ILE A 822 16.17 3.79 3.11
N THR A 823 15.50 4.70 2.42
CA THR A 823 15.87 5.19 1.10
C THR A 823 16.08 6.70 1.20
N THR A 824 17.25 7.18 0.77
CA THR A 824 17.53 8.61 0.63
C THR A 824 17.77 8.93 -0.82
N GLU A 825 17.10 9.96 -1.33
CA GLU A 825 17.10 10.33 -2.74
C GLU A 825 17.43 11.81 -2.93
N ALA A 826 18.13 12.14 -4.01
CA ALA A 826 18.39 13.52 -4.42
C ALA A 826 18.56 13.62 -5.94
N GLU A 827 18.33 14.82 -6.49
CA GLU A 827 18.75 15.16 -7.86
C GLU A 827 20.21 15.65 -7.83
N THR A 828 21.04 15.05 -8.69
CA THR A 828 22.47 15.37 -8.85
C THR A 828 22.78 16.00 -10.20
N THR A 829 21.75 16.46 -10.92
CA THR A 829 21.89 17.21 -12.17
C THR A 829 22.60 18.54 -11.90
N ALA A 830 23.67 18.83 -12.64
CA ALA A 830 24.44 20.06 -12.49
C ALA A 830 23.55 21.31 -12.65
N GLY A 831 23.54 22.21 -11.67
CA GLY A 831 22.71 23.42 -11.65
C GLY A 831 21.25 23.20 -11.25
N ARG A 832 20.87 21.99 -10.85
CA ARG A 832 19.55 21.62 -10.29
C ARG A 832 19.67 20.67 -9.10
N GLU A 833 20.78 20.73 -8.39
CA GLU A 833 21.02 19.86 -7.26
C GLU A 833 19.98 20.13 -6.17
N THR A 834 19.31 19.09 -5.71
CA THR A 834 18.39 19.17 -4.58
C THR A 834 19.04 18.66 -3.31
N ASP A 835 18.53 19.09 -2.16
CA ASP A 835 18.91 18.41 -0.92
C ASP A 835 18.21 17.05 -0.83
N PRO A 836 18.74 16.12 -0.02
CA PRO A 836 18.17 14.79 0.02
C PRO A 836 16.81 14.75 0.73
N VAL A 837 15.90 13.94 0.19
CA VAL A 837 14.65 13.50 0.84
C VAL A 837 14.86 12.08 1.34
N SER A 838 14.24 11.70 2.46
CA SER A 838 14.41 10.35 3.01
C SER A 838 13.11 9.68 3.40
N LEU A 839 12.96 8.43 2.97
CA LEU A 839 11.83 7.56 3.25
C LEU A 839 12.30 6.42 4.15
N ILE A 840 11.63 6.24 5.29
CA ILE A 840 11.87 5.19 6.27
C ILE A 840 10.60 4.38 6.39
N GLU A 841 10.66 3.11 6.00
CA GLU A 841 9.52 2.20 6.00
C GLU A 841 9.77 1.00 6.90
N TYR A 842 8.72 0.62 7.61
CA TYR A 842 8.64 -0.56 8.44
C TYR A 842 7.53 -1.46 7.95
N HIS A 843 7.86 -2.68 7.60
CA HIS A 843 6.90 -3.65 7.09
C HIS A 843 6.80 -4.87 7.98
N TRP A 844 5.57 -5.38 8.09
CA TRP A 844 5.26 -6.71 8.60
C TRP A 844 4.37 -7.40 7.58
N GLN A 845 4.88 -8.43 6.92
CA GLN A 845 4.18 -9.12 5.84
C GLN A 845 4.09 -10.63 6.08
N GLY A 846 3.02 -11.24 5.59
CA GLY A 846 2.89 -12.69 5.56
C GLY A 846 1.50 -13.16 5.17
N TRP A 847 1.23 -14.45 5.36
CA TRP A 847 -0.01 -15.05 4.86
C TRP A 847 -1.17 -14.99 5.83
N LEU A 848 -0.91 -15.14 7.12
CA LEU A 848 -1.95 -15.28 8.15
C LEU A 848 -1.54 -14.57 9.44
N LEU A 849 -2.39 -13.66 9.93
CA LEU A 849 -2.18 -12.91 11.16
C LEU A 849 -3.47 -12.88 11.98
N SER A 850 -3.41 -13.33 13.23
CA SER A 850 -4.56 -13.22 14.14
C SER A 850 -4.75 -11.78 14.64
N LYS A 851 -5.98 -11.42 15.01
CA LYS A 851 -6.30 -10.10 15.59
C LYS A 851 -5.37 -9.72 16.76
N ALA A 852 -5.08 -10.65 17.67
CA ALA A 852 -4.17 -10.41 18.79
C ALA A 852 -2.74 -10.07 18.34
N LYS A 853 -2.22 -10.74 17.30
CA LYS A 853 -0.89 -10.43 16.75
C LYS A 853 -0.88 -9.11 15.99
N LEU A 854 -1.95 -8.78 15.28
CA LEU A 854 -2.13 -7.45 14.67
C LEU A 854 -2.06 -6.35 15.73
N PHE A 855 -2.79 -6.49 16.83
CA PHE A 855 -2.76 -5.50 17.92
C PHE A 855 -1.40 -5.41 18.59
N SER A 856 -0.67 -6.52 18.71
CA SER A 856 0.72 -6.48 19.20
C SER A 856 1.68 -5.72 18.27
N ILE A 857 1.37 -5.62 16.97
CA ILE A 857 2.12 -4.79 16.02
C ILE A 857 1.71 -3.32 16.19
N PHE A 858 0.41 -3.04 16.35
CA PHE A 858 -0.07 -1.68 16.65
C PHE A 858 0.53 -1.14 17.94
N ASP A 859 0.60 -1.95 19.00
CA ASP A 859 1.26 -1.58 20.27
C ASP A 859 2.71 -1.16 20.04
N ARG A 860 3.46 -1.87 19.18
CA ARG A 860 4.85 -1.51 18.86
C ARG A 860 4.96 -0.22 18.07
N ILE A 861 4.04 0.06 17.16
CA ILE A 861 4.03 1.30 16.38
C ILE A 861 3.66 2.47 17.30
N GLU A 862 2.58 2.35 18.07
CA GLU A 862 2.12 3.39 18.98
C GLU A 862 3.08 3.64 20.14
N ALA A 863 3.79 2.63 20.63
CA ALA A 863 4.85 2.81 21.63
C ALA A 863 5.97 3.74 21.15
N ARG A 864 6.25 3.78 19.84
CA ARG A 864 7.21 4.74 19.26
C ARG A 864 6.65 6.16 19.20
N LEU A 865 5.34 6.30 19.07
CA LEU A 865 4.65 7.60 19.02
C LEU A 865 4.39 8.17 20.42
N ALA A 866 4.33 7.32 21.45
CA ALA A 866 4.00 7.72 22.81
C ALA A 866 4.95 8.77 23.41
N SER A 867 6.19 8.89 22.90
CA SER A 867 7.13 9.92 23.34
C SER A 867 6.85 11.31 22.73
N LEU A 868 6.05 11.39 21.65
CA LEU A 868 5.54 12.66 21.13
C LEU A 868 4.36 13.17 21.95
N ASP A 869 3.40 12.28 22.17
CA ASP A 869 2.21 12.52 22.98
C ASP A 869 1.67 11.15 23.41
N PRO A 870 1.59 10.86 24.73
CA PRO A 870 1.06 9.61 25.25
C PRO A 870 -0.39 9.31 24.84
N GLU A 871 -1.18 10.34 24.51
CA GLU A 871 -2.57 10.19 24.05
C GLU A 871 -2.70 10.03 22.53
N LEU A 872 -1.60 10.17 21.78
CA LEU A 872 -1.61 10.12 20.32
C LEU A 872 -1.84 8.69 19.82
N ARG A 873 -3.06 8.44 19.34
CA ARG A 873 -3.46 7.22 18.67
C ARG A 873 -3.75 7.53 17.21
N VAL A 874 -2.86 7.13 16.31
CA VAL A 874 -3.09 7.27 14.85
C VAL A 874 -3.89 6.12 14.26
N ILE A 875 -3.90 4.96 14.94
CA ILE A 875 -4.57 3.74 14.49
C ILE A 875 -5.90 3.58 15.24
N ASP A 876 -7.01 3.54 14.49
CA ASP A 876 -8.31 3.12 14.99
C ASP A 876 -8.35 1.59 15.12
N ARG A 877 -8.42 1.10 16.36
CA ARG A 877 -8.50 -0.32 16.67
C ARG A 877 -9.91 -0.88 16.48
N ASP A 878 -10.93 -0.02 16.56
CA ASP A 878 -12.33 -0.42 16.48
C ASP A 878 -12.70 -0.82 15.04
N ALA A 879 -12.01 -0.25 14.05
CA ALA A 879 -12.03 -0.69 12.66
C ALA A 879 -11.69 -2.19 12.47
N PHE A 880 -11.02 -2.82 13.44
CA PHE A 880 -10.62 -4.23 13.41
C PHE A 880 -11.40 -5.09 14.41
N GLN A 881 -12.51 -4.58 14.96
CA GLN A 881 -13.22 -5.31 16.00
C GLN A 881 -13.77 -6.66 15.52
N ASP A 882 -14.38 -6.68 14.34
CA ASP A 882 -14.98 -7.88 13.74
C ASP A 882 -13.96 -8.79 13.04
N LEU A 883 -12.68 -8.37 13.02
CA LEU A 883 -11.61 -9.12 12.38
C LEU A 883 -11.38 -10.45 13.10
N LYS A 884 -11.57 -11.55 12.37
CA LYS A 884 -11.15 -12.88 12.84
C LYS A 884 -9.67 -13.11 12.56
N GLN A 885 -9.25 -12.79 11.34
CA GLN A 885 -7.89 -13.01 10.86
C GLN A 885 -7.60 -12.10 9.67
N LEU A 886 -6.39 -11.53 9.61
CA LEU A 886 -5.89 -10.83 8.45
C LEU A 886 -5.08 -11.82 7.59
N GLN A 887 -5.41 -11.89 6.30
CA GLN A 887 -4.81 -12.81 5.33
C GLN A 887 -4.02 -12.05 4.28
N MET A 888 -2.90 -12.62 3.79
CA MET A 888 -2.01 -12.00 2.80
C MET A 888 -1.71 -10.54 3.16
N TYR A 889 -1.25 -10.36 4.39
CA TYR A 889 -1.15 -9.05 5.03
C TYR A 889 0.15 -8.35 4.68
N ASP A 890 0.07 -7.03 4.58
CA ASP A 890 1.22 -6.12 4.68
C ASP A 890 0.81 -4.95 5.57
N ILE A 891 1.48 -4.82 6.72
CA ILE A 891 1.32 -3.68 7.63
C ILE A 891 2.55 -2.82 7.42
N GLN A 892 2.34 -1.58 7.00
CA GLN A 892 3.40 -0.64 6.69
C GLN A 892 3.30 0.60 7.58
N SER A 893 4.41 1.00 8.18
CA SER A 893 4.59 2.31 8.81
C SER A 893 5.62 3.09 7.99
N THR A 894 5.26 4.30 7.59
CA THR A 894 6.06 5.15 6.70
C THR A 894 6.37 6.47 7.37
N LEU A 895 7.65 6.85 7.41
CA LEU A 895 8.13 8.19 7.76
C LEU A 895 8.86 8.78 6.55
N LEU A 896 8.33 9.87 6.01
CA LEU A 896 8.97 10.69 4.99
C LEU A 896 9.57 11.93 5.66
N ILE A 897 10.84 12.23 5.38
CA ILE A 897 11.58 13.40 5.87
C ILE A 897 11.96 14.26 4.68
N TYR A 898 11.45 15.49 4.64
CA TYR A 898 11.66 16.45 3.55
C TYR A 898 13.06 17.06 3.59
N GLU A 899 13.43 17.73 2.49
CA GLU A 899 14.77 18.33 2.31
C GLU A 899 15.19 19.21 3.49
N LYS A 900 14.26 20.05 3.97
CA LYS A 900 14.50 20.96 5.10
C LYS A 900 14.76 20.21 6.41
N GLY A 901 14.05 19.10 6.63
CA GLY A 901 14.22 18.24 7.80
C GLY A 901 15.58 17.55 7.80
N VAL A 902 15.96 16.98 6.65
CA VAL A 902 17.28 16.38 6.44
C VAL A 902 18.40 17.40 6.59
N ARG A 903 18.27 18.57 5.96
CA ARG A 903 19.21 19.69 6.07
C ARG A 903 19.40 20.12 7.52
N ARG A 904 18.30 20.25 8.29
CA ARG A 904 18.35 20.64 9.69
C ARG A 904 19.17 19.66 10.54
N ILE A 905 18.93 18.36 10.41
CA ILE A 905 19.70 17.33 11.12
C ILE A 905 21.19 17.43 10.75
N ARG A 906 21.47 17.48 9.44
CA ARG A 906 22.85 17.56 8.91
C ARG A 906 23.59 18.78 9.45
N ASP A 907 23.01 19.96 9.27
CA ASP A 907 23.66 21.23 9.57
C ASP A 907 23.87 21.41 11.08
N ASP A 908 22.98 20.86 11.90
CA ASP A 908 23.10 20.85 13.36
C ASP A 908 24.29 19.99 13.83
N ILE A 909 24.40 18.75 13.33
CA ILE A 909 25.52 17.85 13.63
C ILE A 909 26.85 18.45 13.14
N LEU A 910 26.91 18.88 11.88
CA LEU A 910 28.14 19.40 11.29
C LEU A 910 28.53 20.76 11.88
N GLY A 911 27.55 21.60 12.21
CA GLY A 911 27.75 22.89 12.87
C GLY A 911 28.35 22.72 14.26
N ALA A 912 27.83 21.78 15.06
CA ALA A 912 28.40 21.46 16.36
C ALA A 912 29.82 20.86 16.23
N ARG A 913 30.03 19.95 15.26
CA ARG A 913 31.34 19.35 14.99
C ARG A 913 32.41 20.36 14.59
N LYS A 914 32.05 21.37 13.78
CA LYS A 914 32.96 22.45 13.37
C LYS A 914 33.52 23.22 14.55
N LYS A 915 32.77 23.33 15.66
CA LYS A 915 33.23 23.97 16.89
C LYS A 915 34.23 23.08 17.65
N SER A 916 33.83 21.85 17.99
CA SER A 916 34.70 20.83 18.59
C SER A 916 33.96 19.49 18.74
N ASP A 917 34.68 18.40 19.02
CA ASP A 917 34.07 17.12 19.39
C ASP A 917 33.24 17.24 20.69
N ARG A 918 33.66 18.09 21.64
CA ARG A 918 32.92 18.38 22.88
C ARG A 918 31.61 19.11 22.61
N ALA A 919 31.60 20.06 21.67
CA ALA A 919 30.39 20.75 21.26
C ALA A 919 29.40 19.80 20.55
N LEU A 920 29.90 18.89 19.71
CA LEU A 920 29.07 17.84 19.12
C LEU A 920 28.50 16.92 20.21
N PHE A 921 29.32 16.43 21.13
CA PHE A 921 28.85 15.61 22.24
C PHE A 921 27.75 16.31 23.05
N ALA A 922 27.97 17.56 23.47
CA ALA A 922 26.99 18.34 24.21
C ALA A 922 25.67 18.48 23.44
N ARG A 923 25.73 18.67 22.12
CA ARG A 923 24.55 18.74 21.26
C ARG A 923 23.79 17.41 21.19
N LEU A 924 24.52 16.29 21.07
CA LEU A 924 23.91 14.96 21.05
C LEU A 924 23.23 14.63 22.39
N VAL A 925 23.83 15.02 23.51
CA VAL A 925 23.23 14.90 24.86
C VAL A 925 21.98 15.78 25.00
N GLU A 926 21.98 16.97 24.41
CA GLU A 926 20.81 17.85 24.39
C GLU A 926 19.64 17.21 23.62
N ILE A 927 19.91 16.63 22.44
CA ILE A 927 18.92 15.93 21.62
C ILE A 927 18.34 14.70 22.35
N GLU A 928 19.19 13.93 23.04
CA GLU A 928 18.76 12.81 23.87
C GLU A 928 17.93 13.26 25.09
N GLY A 929 18.15 14.49 25.56
CA GLY A 929 17.70 14.99 26.83
C GLY A 929 18.71 14.66 27.94
N ARG A 930 19.18 15.70 28.64
CA ARG A 930 20.23 15.59 29.67
C ARG A 930 19.92 14.54 30.73
N GLU A 931 18.68 14.49 31.23
CA GLU A 931 18.27 13.50 32.25
C GLU A 931 18.17 12.06 31.72
N SER A 932 17.74 11.89 30.47
CA SER A 932 17.72 10.57 29.81
C SER A 932 19.15 10.03 29.67
N PHE A 933 20.05 10.89 29.18
CA PHE A 933 21.46 10.54 29.02
C PHE A 933 22.14 10.31 30.38
N ARG A 934 21.88 11.16 31.38
CA ARG A 934 22.43 11.04 32.74
C ARG A 934 22.11 9.67 33.35
N ARG A 935 20.84 9.25 33.30
CA ARG A 935 20.41 7.92 33.80
C ARG A 935 21.08 6.78 33.05
N TYR A 936 21.17 6.87 31.73
CA TYR A 936 21.85 5.86 30.90
C TYR A 936 23.34 5.76 31.27
N CYS A 937 24.04 6.89 31.30
CA CYS A 937 25.47 6.94 31.61
C CYS A 937 25.76 6.41 33.01
N LEU A 938 24.97 6.81 34.02
CA LEU A 938 25.11 6.29 35.37
C LEU A 938 24.96 4.76 35.41
N SER A 939 23.97 4.20 34.69
CA SER A 939 23.77 2.75 34.64
C SER A 939 24.94 2.01 33.99
N GLU A 940 25.57 2.58 32.96
CA GLU A 940 26.74 1.97 32.31
C GLU A 940 28.00 2.09 33.18
N LEU A 941 28.20 3.23 33.85
CA LEU A 941 29.30 3.40 34.81
C LEU A 941 29.19 2.42 35.97
N GLN A 942 27.98 2.22 36.51
CA GLN A 942 27.71 1.25 37.58
C GLN A 942 28.00 -0.20 37.13
N ARG A 943 27.65 -0.57 35.89
CA ARG A 943 27.99 -1.89 35.33
C ARG A 943 29.49 -2.10 35.17
N THR A 944 30.22 -1.03 34.86
CA THR A 944 31.67 -1.08 34.67
C THR A 944 32.42 -1.14 36.00
N HIS A 945 31.85 -0.54 37.05
CA HIS A 945 32.43 -0.46 38.39
C HIS A 945 32.03 -1.60 39.35
N SER A 946 31.28 -2.62 38.92
CA SER A 946 30.74 -3.68 39.80
C SER A 946 31.76 -4.75 40.25
N GLY A 947 33.06 -4.42 40.36
CA GLY A 947 34.11 -5.31 40.88
C GLY A 947 34.34 -5.13 42.38
N GLU A 948 34.84 -6.17 43.07
CA GLU A 948 35.24 -6.08 44.48
C GLU A 948 36.33 -5.00 44.68
N GLY A 949 36.04 -3.99 45.52
CA GLY A 949 36.98 -2.94 45.90
C GLY A 949 36.79 -1.57 45.22
N SER A 950 35.73 -1.36 44.43
CA SER A 950 35.44 -0.06 43.81
C SER A 950 34.80 0.93 44.79
N ASP A 951 35.17 2.21 44.66
CA ASP A 951 34.58 3.32 45.43
C ASP A 951 33.10 3.50 45.01
N PRO A 952 32.13 3.35 45.93
CA PRO A 952 30.71 3.42 45.60
C PRO A 952 30.24 4.81 45.13
N TYR A 953 31.04 5.86 45.31
CA TYR A 953 30.75 7.23 44.85
C TYR A 953 31.60 7.68 43.65
N ALA A 954 32.37 6.77 43.04
CA ALA A 954 33.10 7.05 41.80
C ALA A 954 32.16 7.29 40.59
N PRO A 955 31.06 6.51 40.40
CA PRO A 955 30.18 6.68 39.24
C PRO A 955 29.51 8.06 39.17
N GLU A 956 29.05 8.62 40.29
CA GLU A 956 28.41 9.95 40.31
C GLU A 956 29.40 11.09 40.04
N ARG A 957 30.64 10.99 40.54
CA ARG A 957 31.69 11.98 40.27
C ARG A 957 32.13 11.95 38.81
N GLU A 958 32.38 10.76 38.26
CA GLU A 958 32.71 10.59 36.84
C GLU A 958 31.57 11.04 35.92
N LEU A 959 30.32 10.78 36.32
CA LEU A 959 29.15 11.26 35.59
C LEU A 959 29.13 12.78 35.48
N GLU A 960 29.37 13.52 36.56
CA GLU A 960 29.42 14.99 36.51
C GLU A 960 30.55 15.50 35.60
N GLU A 961 31.72 14.86 35.63
CA GLU A 961 32.80 15.21 34.70
C GLU A 961 32.39 14.96 33.24
N ILE A 962 31.81 13.79 32.93
CA ILE A 962 31.33 13.42 31.59
C ILE A 962 30.22 14.38 31.11
N MET A 963 29.24 14.69 31.98
CA MET A 963 28.13 15.60 31.67
C MET A 963 28.60 17.02 31.37
N ASN A 964 29.69 17.45 32.02
CA ASN A 964 30.32 18.74 31.75
C ASN A 964 31.27 18.68 30.54
N GLY A 965 31.51 17.51 29.94
CA GLY A 965 32.43 17.30 28.82
C GLY A 965 33.91 17.32 29.23
N GLY A 966 34.21 17.06 30.49
CA GLY A 966 35.54 16.73 31.01
C GLY A 966 35.86 15.24 30.86
N GLY A 967 37.14 14.87 31.01
CA GLY A 967 37.60 13.47 31.03
C GLY A 967 37.34 12.65 29.76
N TRP A 968 37.13 11.34 29.94
CA TRP A 968 36.76 10.36 28.90
C TRP A 968 35.26 10.45 28.56
N PHE A 969 34.77 11.59 28.07
CA PHE A 969 33.34 11.76 27.72
C PHE A 969 32.81 10.76 26.66
N TYR A 970 33.70 10.01 26.00
CA TYR A 970 33.35 8.89 25.13
C TYR A 970 32.83 7.65 25.89
N ALA A 971 33.07 7.54 27.20
CA ALA A 971 32.76 6.36 28.01
C ALA A 971 31.26 6.02 28.03
N CYS A 972 30.39 7.03 27.95
CA CYS A 972 28.94 6.88 28.03
C CYS A 972 28.21 7.10 26.69
N LEU A 973 28.92 7.05 25.55
CA LEU A 973 28.27 7.27 24.26
C LEU A 973 27.28 6.15 23.94
N LYS A 974 26.01 6.51 23.77
CA LYS A 974 25.02 5.62 23.18
C LYS A 974 25.46 5.17 21.77
N PRO A 975 25.05 3.98 21.31
CA PRO A 975 25.43 3.47 19.98
C PRO A 975 25.13 4.44 18.82
N TRP A 976 23.99 5.15 18.87
CA TRP A 976 23.64 6.16 17.86
C TRP A 976 24.56 7.39 17.91
N MET A 977 24.93 7.86 19.11
CA MET A 977 25.81 9.02 19.30
C MET A 977 27.22 8.73 18.79
N SER A 978 27.77 7.57 19.14
CA SER A 978 29.09 7.12 18.65
C SER A 978 29.11 7.06 17.11
N ARG A 979 28.05 6.53 16.50
CA ARG A 979 27.90 6.50 15.03
C ARG A 979 27.77 7.90 14.44
N ALA A 980 26.96 8.78 15.02
CA ALA A 980 26.80 10.16 14.57
C ALA A 980 28.13 10.92 14.63
N MET A 981 28.91 10.79 15.71
CA MET A 981 30.24 11.39 15.83
C MET A 981 31.22 10.84 14.79
N SER A 982 31.23 9.52 14.58
CA SER A 982 32.07 8.87 13.57
C SER A 982 31.73 9.34 12.15
N LEU A 983 30.45 9.47 11.83
CA LEU A 983 29.96 10.00 10.56
C LEU A 983 30.28 11.49 10.40
N ALA A 984 30.10 12.31 11.43
CA ALA A 984 30.39 13.74 11.39
C ALA A 984 31.87 14.04 11.05
N ARG A 985 32.80 13.17 11.49
CA ARG A 985 34.23 13.26 11.13
C ARG A 985 34.54 12.89 9.68
N LYS A 986 33.62 12.20 9.00
CA LYS A 986 33.78 11.66 7.65
C LYS A 986 32.75 12.23 6.67
N PHE A 987 32.33 13.49 6.87
CA PHE A 987 31.38 14.12 5.97
C PHE A 987 32.00 14.35 4.58
N PRO A 988 31.42 13.82 3.51
CA PRO A 988 32.01 13.88 2.17
C PRO A 988 31.71 15.19 1.44
N SER A 989 32.57 15.55 0.50
CA SER A 989 32.36 16.70 -0.40
C SER A 989 31.47 16.37 -1.59
N ASP A 990 31.52 15.13 -2.10
CA ASP A 990 30.71 14.68 -3.23
C ASP A 990 29.23 14.52 -2.85
N ARG A 991 28.33 14.90 -3.77
CA ARG A 991 26.88 14.91 -3.52
C ARG A 991 26.28 13.52 -3.38
N GLU A 992 26.70 12.55 -4.17
CA GLU A 992 26.19 11.18 -4.05
C GLU A 992 26.67 10.56 -2.73
N ASP A 993 27.91 10.82 -2.34
CA ASP A 993 28.42 10.38 -1.05
C ASP A 993 27.73 11.11 0.12
N GLN A 994 27.29 12.35 -0.04
CA GLN A 994 26.44 13.04 0.95
C GLN A 994 25.07 12.36 1.10
N VAL A 995 24.47 11.88 0.01
CA VAL A 995 23.23 11.08 0.06
C VAL A 995 23.47 9.77 0.83
N LYS A 996 24.56 9.04 0.53
CA LYS A 996 24.93 7.83 1.28
C LYS A 996 25.19 8.11 2.75
N TRP A 997 25.89 9.20 3.05
CA TRP A 997 26.16 9.65 4.42
C TRP A 997 24.88 9.94 5.18
N THR A 998 23.93 10.62 4.53
CA THR A 998 22.62 10.97 5.09
C THR A 998 21.81 9.72 5.42
N ALA A 999 21.71 8.77 4.49
CA ALA A 999 21.04 7.50 4.72
C ALA A 999 21.65 6.72 5.90
N LYS A 1000 22.98 6.71 6.02
CA LYS A 1000 23.70 6.05 7.14
C LYS A 1000 23.47 6.75 8.47
N LEU A 1001 23.44 8.07 8.46
CA LEU A 1001 23.11 8.87 9.63
C LEU A 1001 21.68 8.57 10.08
N LEU A 1002 20.70 8.69 9.18
CA LEU A 1002 19.30 8.40 9.49
C LEU A 1002 19.12 6.96 9.96
N HIS A 1003 19.79 5.97 9.35
CA HIS A 1003 19.78 4.60 9.84
C HIS A 1003 20.32 4.46 11.27
N ALA A 1004 21.35 5.23 11.64
CA ALA A 1004 21.88 5.21 13.00
C ALA A 1004 20.93 5.89 14.00
N LEU A 1005 20.33 7.02 13.62
CA LEU A 1005 19.36 7.75 14.44
C LEU A 1005 18.10 6.91 14.66
N GLU A 1006 17.49 6.47 13.58
CA GLU A 1006 16.26 5.69 13.57
C GLU A 1006 16.34 4.42 14.42
N LYS A 1007 17.52 3.76 14.45
CA LYS A 1007 17.72 2.50 15.15
C LYS A 1007 17.74 2.62 16.68
N ASP A 1008 18.36 3.66 17.24
CA ASP A 1008 18.52 3.77 18.72
C ASP A 1008 18.15 5.13 19.34
N LEU A 1009 17.85 6.16 18.55
CA LEU A 1009 17.26 7.41 19.07
C LEU A 1009 15.75 7.21 19.25
N ASP A 1010 15.22 7.76 20.34
CA ASP A 1010 13.78 7.80 20.56
C ASP A 1010 13.07 8.48 19.38
N PHE A 1011 11.99 7.86 18.88
CA PHE A 1011 11.32 8.33 17.67
C PHE A 1011 10.72 9.73 17.86
N GLY A 1012 10.10 10.00 19.01
CA GLY A 1012 9.59 11.34 19.31
C GLY A 1012 10.67 12.40 19.35
N LYS A 1013 11.86 12.07 19.87
CA LYS A 1013 13.02 12.98 19.82
C LYS A 1013 13.53 13.22 18.41
N LEU A 1014 13.57 12.20 17.56
CA LEU A 1014 13.92 12.36 16.16
C LEU A 1014 12.92 13.29 15.44
N ILE A 1015 11.63 13.09 15.66
CA ILE A 1015 10.56 13.89 15.06
C ILE A 1015 10.57 15.34 15.57
N GLU A 1016 10.78 15.56 16.87
CA GLU A 1016 10.95 16.88 17.48
C GLU A 1016 12.14 17.62 16.84
N TRP A 1017 13.25 16.92 16.62
CA TRP A 1017 14.45 17.47 15.99
C TRP A 1017 14.25 17.85 14.53
N ILE A 1018 13.55 17.01 13.75
CA ILE A 1018 13.18 17.31 12.36
C ILE A 1018 12.30 18.58 12.30
N GLY A 1019 11.29 18.65 13.16
CA GLY A 1019 10.29 19.72 13.21
C GLY A 1019 8.99 19.35 12.50
N LYS A 1020 7.86 19.85 13.03
CA LYS A 1020 6.49 19.44 12.67
C LYS A 1020 6.09 19.63 11.20
N ASP A 1021 6.83 20.45 10.46
CA ASP A 1021 6.53 20.82 9.07
C ASP A 1021 7.46 20.15 8.06
N HIS A 1022 8.35 19.28 8.53
CA HIS A 1022 9.42 18.69 7.72
C HIS A 1022 9.42 17.16 7.72
N PHE A 1023 8.30 16.56 8.11
CA PHE A 1023 8.05 15.14 7.93
C PHE A 1023 6.57 14.82 7.69
N PHE A 1024 6.32 13.61 7.23
CA PHE A 1024 5.01 12.97 7.16
C PHE A 1024 5.10 11.53 7.68
N PHE A 1025 4.19 11.13 8.56
CA PHE A 1025 4.11 9.77 9.10
C PHE A 1025 2.71 9.18 8.95
N GLN A 1026 2.61 7.92 8.50
CA GLN A 1026 1.33 7.21 8.36
C GLN A 1026 1.50 5.69 8.49
N VAL A 1027 0.41 5.00 8.86
CA VAL A 1027 0.32 3.54 8.91
C VAL A 1027 -0.73 3.04 7.91
N ARG A 1028 -0.40 2.01 7.16
CA ARG A 1028 -1.27 1.29 6.23
C ARG A 1028 -1.37 -0.17 6.63
N VAL A 1029 -2.57 -0.74 6.55
CA VAL A 1029 -2.84 -2.16 6.74
C VAL A 1029 -3.55 -2.68 5.50
N SER A 1030 -2.80 -3.44 4.70
CA SER A 1030 -3.27 -4.10 3.49
C SER A 1030 -3.43 -5.60 3.73
N GLY A 1031 -4.23 -6.24 2.87
CA GLY A 1031 -4.57 -7.67 2.95
C GLY A 1031 -6.07 -7.90 3.09
N PHE A 1032 -6.47 -9.16 3.20
CA PHE A 1032 -7.88 -9.56 3.33
C PHE A 1032 -8.29 -9.72 4.80
N ARG A 1033 -9.20 -8.87 5.28
CA ARG A 1033 -9.72 -8.85 6.64
C ARG A 1033 -10.89 -9.82 6.79
N LYS A 1034 -10.58 -11.10 7.06
CA LYS A 1034 -11.60 -12.15 7.19
C LYS A 1034 -12.53 -11.88 8.36
N GLY A 1035 -13.83 -11.94 8.07
CA GLY A 1035 -14.90 -11.69 9.04
C GLY A 1035 -15.42 -10.25 9.03
N GLN A 1036 -14.96 -9.40 8.11
CA GLN A 1036 -15.46 -8.04 7.91
C GLN A 1036 -16.05 -7.89 6.51
N GLU A 1037 -17.15 -7.16 6.38
CA GLU A 1037 -17.83 -6.94 5.09
C GLU A 1037 -16.97 -6.12 4.12
N ASN A 1038 -16.23 -5.14 4.63
CA ASN A 1038 -15.25 -4.39 3.87
C ASN A 1038 -13.88 -5.09 3.85
N GLY A 1039 -13.88 -6.43 3.96
CA GLY A 1039 -12.69 -7.26 4.12
C GLY A 1039 -11.62 -7.08 3.05
N ASP A 1040 -12.02 -6.63 1.86
CA ASP A 1040 -11.17 -6.38 0.71
C ASP A 1040 -10.55 -4.98 0.64
N SER A 1041 -11.02 -4.05 1.46
CA SER A 1041 -10.52 -2.68 1.46
C SER A 1041 -9.30 -2.52 2.38
N GLU A 1042 -8.34 -1.70 1.94
CA GLU A 1042 -7.19 -1.32 2.76
C GLU A 1042 -7.61 -0.38 3.89
N TYR A 1043 -6.92 -0.48 5.02
CA TYR A 1043 -7.06 0.49 6.11
C TYR A 1043 -5.86 1.44 6.10
N VAL A 1044 -6.16 2.74 6.17
CA VAL A 1044 -5.15 3.81 6.20
C VAL A 1044 -5.40 4.67 7.43
N SER A 1045 -4.39 4.78 8.30
CA SER A 1045 -4.45 5.53 9.56
C SER A 1045 -4.53 7.05 9.33
N GLY A 1046 -4.82 7.80 10.40
CA GLY A 1046 -4.48 9.22 10.43
C GLY A 1046 -2.95 9.42 10.27
N SER A 1047 -2.54 10.62 9.90
CA SER A 1047 -1.12 10.96 9.71
C SER A 1047 -0.63 11.96 10.75
N ILE A 1048 0.69 12.00 10.94
CA ILE A 1048 1.38 13.04 11.73
C ILE A 1048 2.28 13.83 10.79
N GLY A 1049 2.32 15.15 10.94
CA GLY A 1049 3.09 16.04 10.08
C GLY A 1049 2.30 16.51 8.86
N MET A 1050 2.99 16.98 7.82
CA MET A 1050 2.37 17.52 6.60
C MET A 1050 2.96 16.88 5.36
N VAL A 1051 2.13 16.72 4.33
CA VAL A 1051 2.64 16.47 2.99
C VAL A 1051 3.12 17.79 2.40
N ASP A 1052 4.37 17.85 1.93
CA ASP A 1052 4.85 19.00 1.15
C ASP A 1052 4.57 18.75 -0.34
N PRO A 1053 3.53 19.39 -0.93
CA PRO A 1053 3.14 19.14 -2.31
C PRO A 1053 4.19 19.63 -3.33
N ALA A 1054 5.07 20.56 -2.94
CA ALA A 1054 6.13 21.04 -3.82
C ALA A 1054 7.31 20.05 -3.89
N GLN A 1055 7.52 19.25 -2.85
CA GLN A 1055 8.63 18.30 -2.77
C GLN A 1055 8.21 16.85 -3.07
N GLY A 1056 6.92 16.53 -2.95
CA GLY A 1056 6.41 15.18 -3.19
C GLY A 1056 7.04 14.14 -2.26
N VAL A 1057 7.15 12.88 -2.72
CA VAL A 1057 7.76 11.77 -1.95
C VAL A 1057 9.27 11.64 -2.23
N GLY A 1058 9.82 12.49 -3.08
CA GLY A 1058 11.20 12.46 -3.56
C GLY A 1058 11.31 12.59 -5.08
N PRO A 1059 12.51 12.88 -5.61
CA PRO A 1059 12.72 13.18 -7.03
C PRO A 1059 12.45 12.00 -7.96
N PHE A 1060 12.59 10.74 -7.50
CA PHE A 1060 12.23 9.58 -8.32
C PHE A 1060 10.73 9.52 -8.53
N LYS A 1061 9.94 9.65 -7.46
CA LYS A 1061 8.47 9.62 -7.55
C LYS A 1061 7.95 10.80 -8.36
N GLU A 1062 8.53 11.99 -8.18
CA GLU A 1062 8.23 13.17 -8.99
C GLU A 1062 8.37 12.88 -10.50
N ILE A 1063 9.48 12.25 -10.92
CA ILE A 1063 9.68 11.90 -12.33
C ILE A 1063 8.70 10.81 -12.77
N ALA A 1064 8.46 9.77 -11.97
CA ALA A 1064 7.50 8.73 -12.31
C ALA A 1064 6.10 9.31 -12.56
N ASP A 1065 5.66 10.24 -11.71
CA ASP A 1065 4.35 10.88 -11.83
C ASP A 1065 4.27 11.86 -13.01
N GLN A 1066 5.35 12.59 -13.32
CA GLN A 1066 5.41 13.50 -14.47
C GLN A 1066 5.50 12.78 -15.82
N THR A 1067 6.18 11.63 -15.86
CA THR A 1067 6.50 10.92 -17.12
C THR A 1067 5.63 9.69 -17.35
N HIS A 1068 4.86 9.25 -16.35
CA HIS A 1068 4.13 7.97 -16.35
C HIS A 1068 5.02 6.73 -16.52
N LEU A 1069 6.34 6.86 -16.34
CA LEU A 1069 7.26 5.72 -16.26
C LEU A 1069 6.94 4.88 -15.03
N THR A 1070 6.90 3.56 -15.19
CA THR A 1070 6.69 2.67 -14.05
C THR A 1070 7.83 2.82 -13.04
N THR A 1071 7.50 2.84 -11.75
CA THR A 1071 8.49 2.91 -10.67
C THR A 1071 9.43 1.70 -10.69
N HIS A 1072 8.93 0.52 -11.05
CA HIS A 1072 9.75 -0.70 -11.19
C HIS A 1072 10.94 -0.49 -12.14
N GLU A 1073 10.69 0.15 -13.29
CA GLU A 1073 11.70 0.43 -14.30
C GLU A 1073 12.59 1.61 -13.91
N LEU A 1074 12.00 2.66 -13.33
CA LEU A 1074 12.76 3.83 -12.88
C LEU A 1074 13.79 3.47 -11.80
N TYR A 1075 13.44 2.59 -10.86
CA TYR A 1075 14.33 2.08 -9.81
C TYR A 1075 15.22 0.92 -10.26
N ALA A 1076 15.10 0.47 -11.52
CA ALA A 1076 15.78 -0.71 -12.05
C ALA A 1076 15.67 -1.95 -11.14
N ARG A 1077 14.49 -2.16 -10.53
CA ARG A 1077 14.30 -3.19 -9.49
C ARG A 1077 14.67 -4.58 -9.96
N TYR A 1078 14.52 -4.87 -11.25
CA TYR A 1078 14.94 -6.12 -11.89
C TYR A 1078 16.43 -6.45 -11.74
N LEU A 1079 17.33 -5.48 -11.55
CA LEU A 1079 18.74 -5.75 -11.25
C LEU A 1079 18.94 -6.28 -9.82
N SER A 1080 18.03 -5.93 -8.91
CA SER A 1080 18.04 -6.32 -7.50
C SER A 1080 17.14 -7.53 -7.21
N GLU A 1081 16.05 -7.72 -7.97
CA GLU A 1081 15.11 -8.84 -7.84
C GLU A 1081 15.63 -10.14 -8.48
N ALA A 1082 16.64 -10.05 -9.35
CA ALA A 1082 17.39 -11.20 -9.86
C ALA A 1082 18.33 -11.86 -8.82
N GLN A 1083 18.27 -11.43 -7.54
CA GLN A 1083 19.14 -11.87 -6.42
C GLN A 1083 18.59 -13.04 -5.60
#